data_AF-A0A252E5B4-F1
#
_entry.id   AF-A0A252E5B4-F1
#
_cell.length_a   1.000
_cell.length_b   1.000
_cell.length_c   1.000
_cell.angle_alpha   90.00
_cell.angle_beta   90.00
_cell.angle_gamma   90.00
#
_symmetry.space_group_name_H-M   'P 1'
#
loop_
_entity.id
_entity.type
_entity.pdbx_description
1 polymer ?
#
loop_
_entity_poly.entity_id
_entity_poly.type
_entity_poly.pdbx_seq_one_letter_code
_entity_poly.pdbx_strand_id
1 'polypeptide(L)'
;MANLSVHDFQHNQALIEATDWNVIETEFDPAQLHHKETVFTLSNGYLGTRGTFEEGYPQDSTATLIHGVYDKVVIAHTELVNCPSWLPLVVKVAGDRFSMDSGEILNYERRLDLRLGIVSRDVRWRSPKGHTLDFHFERFASLADQHVLAIRAQVTSLNFEGEVSFTVELDPEPHTQGVPHWKTLNQGGVEQIIWLYNQTRHSEIKLGMATKLVVEGENPPPVSLENAETSPSLTTTFQVIPGKSVTVEKIVTVFTSRETEIPIAAALQRLADEPRYSTLLAAHIAAWEQVWQDSDIIIEGDRQAQLSVRYNLFQLLAVAPRHDDRVSIPPKTLSGFAYRGHIFWDTEIFILPFLTLTQPDLARNLLTYRYHTLPGARRKAQEAGYQGAMFAWESADTGDEVTPRWVPHASGNGELIRIWCGDIEVHINTDVAYAVWHYWQTTDNDDWMRDYGAEIILDTAVFWESRVSWNQERNGYDILDVIGPDENHDRVNNNAFTNLMVQWHLQSALALWDWLKQAYPEKSAQLAQQLNLTTERLHQWVDIQERLYVNEDKSTGLIEQFEGFYQLEEVNLADYEPRSQSLQGLLGIEATNEKQILKQPDVLMLLYLLRERYDYKTLAINWDYYTKRTDHTYGSSLGPAIHAILACDLNQPSHAYTHFLRSALVDLEDVRRNAAEGIHAASAGGVWQAVVFGFGGIRMTQFGPVACPNLPPSWKRLKFRLQWRNEWYDFDLGQETEIEIAGKQADVNLQTSHPEIKAVIFDLDGVLTDSSELHYLGWKRVADEEGIPFDQEANDAIRGLPRRETLLQILGDRSATEEQIQDMMERKNGYFLELIQKITTDDLLPGVKNLLQELRTAGIKVALGSSSKNAQTVIQRLGIGNQFDAIADGYSVLQPKPAPDLFLFAAQQLGVSPSQCVVVEDAKAGVEAARAAGMWSVGLGPVERLGRANVVLSSLERVSWQDLQRYIANSEKQAVLVEAGV
;
A
#
# COMPACT_ATOMS: atom_id res chain seq x y z
N MET A 1 -8.77 28.80 -5.10
CA MET A 1 -9.71 28.86 -3.96
C MET A 1 -11.12 29.05 -4.49
N ALA A 2 -11.86 27.95 -4.64
CA ALA A 2 -13.30 27.99 -4.91
C ALA A 2 -14.02 27.58 -3.62
N ASN A 3 -14.97 28.40 -3.18
CA ASN A 3 -15.84 28.11 -2.04
C ASN A 3 -16.67 26.86 -2.37
N LEU A 4 -16.32 25.72 -1.77
CA LEU A 4 -17.24 24.59 -1.61
C LEU A 4 -18.31 25.04 -0.62
N SER A 5 -19.48 25.42 -1.14
CA SER A 5 -20.60 25.85 -0.31
C SER A 5 -21.13 24.69 0.51
N VAL A 6 -21.40 24.98 1.78
CA VAL A 6 -21.98 24.13 2.84
C VAL A 6 -23.33 23.46 2.46
N HIS A 7 -23.89 23.72 1.27
CA HIS A 7 -25.20 23.22 0.84
C HIS A 7 -25.20 21.80 0.23
N ASP A 8 -24.06 21.26 -0.24
CA ASP A 8 -23.99 19.87 -0.73
C ASP A 8 -23.72 18.84 0.37
N PHE A 9 -23.44 19.28 1.60
CA PHE A 9 -23.12 18.40 2.73
C PHE A 9 -24.34 17.69 3.35
N GLN A 10 -25.57 18.12 3.05
CA GLN A 10 -26.77 17.53 3.67
C GLN A 10 -27.30 16.28 2.97
N HIS A 11 -27.02 16.06 1.68
CA HIS A 11 -27.40 14.82 0.98
C HIS A 11 -26.43 13.66 1.25
N ASN A 12 -25.13 13.92 1.45
CA ASN A 12 -24.13 12.88 1.68
C ASN A 12 -24.08 12.33 3.13
N GLN A 13 -24.71 13.01 4.09
CA GLN A 13 -24.83 12.48 5.46
C GLN A 13 -25.72 11.22 5.56
N ALA A 14 -26.62 11.01 4.59
CA ALA A 14 -27.53 9.86 4.56
C ALA A 14 -26.81 8.51 4.48
N LEU A 15 -25.55 8.48 4.02
CA LEU A 15 -24.76 7.24 3.94
C LEU A 15 -24.08 6.80 5.25
N ILE A 16 -23.99 7.68 6.26
CA ILE A 16 -22.97 7.57 7.32
C ILE A 16 -23.57 7.33 8.73
N GLU A 17 -24.89 7.19 8.94
CA GLU A 17 -25.47 7.16 10.30
C GLU A 17 -25.81 5.77 10.90
N ALA A 18 -24.96 5.25 11.79
CA ALA A 18 -25.30 4.80 13.16
C ALA A 18 -24.09 4.15 13.88
N THR A 19 -23.11 3.65 13.12
CA THR A 19 -21.81 3.17 13.61
C THR A 19 -20.76 3.36 12.51
N ASP A 20 -19.47 3.39 12.86
CA ASP A 20 -18.35 3.57 11.90
C ASP A 20 -18.04 2.30 11.08
N TRP A 21 -19.06 1.49 10.82
CA TRP A 21 -19.02 0.17 10.17
C TRP A 21 -20.14 -0.03 9.14
N ASN A 22 -21.07 0.91 9.03
CA ASN A 22 -22.26 0.78 8.19
C ASN A 22 -22.25 1.81 7.07
N VAL A 23 -22.39 1.36 5.83
CA VAL A 23 -22.75 2.19 4.68
C VAL A 23 -24.25 2.06 4.47
N ILE A 24 -24.97 3.17 4.53
CA ILE A 24 -26.45 3.18 4.57
C ILE A 24 -27.02 3.92 3.37
N GLU A 25 -28.20 3.57 2.92
CA GLU A 25 -28.93 4.31 1.89
C GLU A 25 -30.37 4.41 2.38
N THR A 26 -30.79 5.61 2.78
CA THR A 26 -32.12 5.84 3.39
C THR A 26 -33.19 6.24 2.38
N GLU A 27 -32.80 6.48 1.13
CA GLU A 27 -33.72 6.84 0.06
C GLU A 27 -33.31 6.11 -1.22
N PHE A 28 -34.30 5.60 -1.96
CA PHE A 28 -34.07 4.97 -3.24
C PHE A 28 -34.11 6.02 -4.37
N ASP A 29 -32.98 6.22 -5.05
CA ASP A 29 -32.86 7.09 -6.22
C ASP A 29 -32.51 6.25 -7.47
N PRO A 30 -33.46 6.07 -8.42
CA PRO A 30 -33.21 5.36 -9.67
C PRO A 30 -32.06 5.95 -10.50
N ALA A 31 -31.75 7.24 -10.38
CA ALA A 31 -30.67 7.86 -11.12
C ALA A 31 -29.28 7.40 -10.66
N GLN A 32 -29.17 6.87 -9.43
CA GLN A 32 -27.93 6.36 -8.86
C GLN A 32 -27.87 4.82 -8.83
N LEU A 33 -28.86 4.13 -9.43
CA LEU A 33 -29.01 2.67 -9.33
C LEU A 33 -27.69 1.92 -9.52
N HIS A 34 -26.98 2.14 -10.63
CA HIS A 34 -25.76 1.40 -10.94
C HIS A 34 -24.57 1.70 -10.03
N HIS A 35 -24.43 2.95 -9.58
CA HIS A 35 -23.46 3.33 -8.56
C HIS A 35 -23.74 2.57 -7.26
N LYS A 36 -25.00 2.57 -6.87
CA LYS A 36 -25.52 1.94 -5.65
C LYS A 36 -25.52 0.42 -5.71
N GLU A 37 -25.56 -0.19 -6.89
CA GLU A 37 -25.30 -1.61 -7.10
C GLU A 37 -23.82 -1.94 -6.87
N THR A 38 -22.90 -1.08 -7.31
CA THR A 38 -21.47 -1.26 -7.05
C THR A 38 -21.14 -1.14 -5.57
N VAL A 39 -21.60 -0.07 -4.90
CA VAL A 39 -21.25 0.22 -3.50
C VAL A 39 -21.63 -0.91 -2.54
N PHE A 40 -22.76 -1.57 -2.80
CA PHE A 40 -23.28 -2.65 -1.95
C PHE A 40 -22.89 -4.05 -2.48
N THR A 41 -21.81 -4.16 -3.27
CA THR A 41 -21.27 -5.44 -3.70
C THR A 41 -20.80 -6.26 -2.50
N LEU A 42 -21.09 -7.56 -2.53
CA LEU A 42 -20.58 -8.55 -1.59
C LEU A 42 -19.59 -9.49 -2.29
N SER A 43 -18.58 -9.97 -1.58
CA SER A 43 -17.64 -10.99 -2.06
C SER A 43 -17.10 -11.82 -0.91
N ASN A 44 -16.56 -13.02 -1.23
CA ASN A 44 -16.02 -13.96 -0.25
C ASN A 44 -14.68 -14.60 -0.65
N GLY A 45 -13.97 -13.98 -1.60
CA GLY A 45 -12.69 -14.44 -2.12
C GLY A 45 -12.81 -15.47 -3.24
N TYR A 46 -14.00 -16.02 -3.48
CA TYR A 46 -14.26 -16.90 -4.62
C TYR A 46 -15.12 -16.21 -5.67
N LEU A 47 -16.19 -15.56 -5.23
CA LEU A 47 -17.13 -14.86 -6.09
C LEU A 47 -17.47 -13.46 -5.54
N GLY A 48 -17.88 -12.57 -6.42
CA GLY A 48 -18.48 -11.28 -6.09
C GLY A 48 -19.86 -11.16 -6.71
N THR A 49 -20.80 -10.51 -6.00
CA THR A 49 -22.17 -10.31 -6.45
C THR A 49 -22.61 -8.88 -6.17
N ARG A 50 -23.08 -8.18 -7.21
CA ARG A 50 -23.46 -6.77 -7.13
C ARG A 50 -24.60 -6.55 -6.13
N GLY A 51 -24.67 -5.35 -5.58
CA GLY A 51 -25.68 -4.89 -4.63
C GLY A 51 -27.09 -4.71 -5.21
N THR A 52 -27.46 -5.41 -6.29
CA THR A 52 -28.81 -5.35 -6.91
C THR A 52 -29.89 -5.89 -5.98
N PHE A 53 -31.16 -5.55 -6.20
CA PHE A 53 -32.26 -6.02 -5.36
C PHE A 53 -32.67 -7.46 -5.66
N GLU A 54 -33.13 -8.17 -4.62
CA GLU A 54 -33.57 -9.56 -4.69
C GLU A 54 -34.72 -9.75 -5.69
N GLU A 55 -35.67 -8.82 -5.70
CA GLU A 55 -36.84 -8.81 -6.57
C GLU A 55 -36.54 -8.30 -7.99
N GLY A 56 -35.33 -7.79 -8.24
CA GLY A 56 -34.94 -7.12 -9.48
C GLY A 56 -35.56 -5.72 -9.66
N TYR A 57 -35.00 -4.94 -10.58
CA TYR A 57 -35.48 -3.60 -10.90
C TYR A 57 -35.32 -3.30 -12.40
N PRO A 58 -36.18 -2.48 -13.04
CA PRO A 58 -35.97 -2.13 -14.44
C PRO A 58 -34.59 -1.49 -14.67
N GLN A 59 -33.83 -2.03 -15.62
CA GLN A 59 -32.47 -1.58 -15.95
C GLN A 59 -31.43 -1.87 -14.87
N ASP A 60 -31.68 -2.79 -13.93
CA ASP A 60 -30.60 -3.23 -13.03
C ASP A 60 -29.41 -3.83 -13.80
N SER A 61 -28.23 -3.76 -13.19
CA SER A 61 -27.04 -4.45 -13.69
C SER A 61 -26.68 -5.60 -12.75
N THR A 62 -27.46 -6.68 -12.83
CA THR A 62 -27.20 -7.88 -12.03
C THR A 62 -25.93 -8.57 -12.51
N ALA A 63 -24.97 -8.75 -11.61
CA ALA A 63 -23.79 -9.55 -11.90
C ALA A 63 -23.39 -10.44 -10.73
N THR A 64 -23.02 -11.67 -11.05
CA THR A 64 -22.23 -12.55 -10.17
C THR A 64 -21.00 -12.98 -10.94
N LEU A 65 -19.82 -12.63 -10.46
CA LEU A 65 -18.54 -12.93 -11.10
C LEU A 65 -17.76 -13.89 -10.21
N ILE A 66 -17.14 -14.90 -10.80
CA ILE A 66 -16.29 -15.88 -10.09
C ILE A 66 -14.87 -15.74 -10.62
N HIS A 67 -13.90 -15.71 -9.71
CA HIS A 67 -12.48 -15.67 -10.09
C HIS A 67 -12.14 -16.78 -11.09
N GLY A 68 -11.39 -16.42 -12.14
CA GLY A 68 -10.88 -17.36 -13.15
C GLY A 68 -11.93 -17.99 -14.07
N VAL A 69 -13.21 -17.61 -13.98
CA VAL A 69 -14.24 -18.05 -14.95
C VAL A 69 -14.27 -17.08 -16.13
N TYR A 70 -13.22 -17.16 -16.96
CA TYR A 70 -13.12 -16.43 -18.21
C TYR A 70 -13.73 -17.24 -19.36
N ASP A 71 -14.23 -16.53 -20.38
CA ASP A 71 -14.63 -17.12 -21.65
C ASP A 71 -14.27 -16.18 -22.81
N LYS A 72 -14.16 -16.75 -24.01
CA LYS A 72 -13.77 -16.00 -25.22
C LYS A 72 -14.66 -16.40 -26.39
N VAL A 73 -15.77 -15.70 -26.55
CA VAL A 73 -16.69 -15.91 -27.69
C VAL A 73 -16.27 -15.04 -28.88
N VAL A 74 -16.64 -15.46 -30.10
CA VAL A 74 -16.10 -14.93 -31.38
C VAL A 74 -16.17 -13.40 -31.52
N ILE A 75 -17.17 -12.77 -30.92
CA ILE A 75 -17.41 -11.31 -31.00
C ILE A 75 -16.89 -10.53 -29.79
N ALA A 76 -16.33 -11.22 -28.80
CA ALA A 76 -15.88 -10.64 -27.54
C ALA A 76 -14.38 -10.87 -27.32
N HIS A 77 -13.82 -10.07 -26.41
CA HIS A 77 -12.49 -10.33 -25.87
C HIS A 77 -12.58 -11.46 -24.84
N THR A 78 -11.44 -11.98 -24.38
CA THR A 78 -11.44 -12.77 -23.15
C THR A 78 -12.01 -11.88 -22.04
N GLU A 79 -12.96 -12.37 -21.25
CA GLU A 79 -13.56 -11.61 -20.15
C GLU A 79 -14.14 -12.52 -19.06
N LEU A 80 -14.16 -12.04 -17.82
CA LEU A 80 -14.92 -12.70 -16.76
C LEU A 80 -16.41 -12.67 -17.12
N VAL A 81 -17.03 -13.84 -17.07
CA VAL A 81 -18.43 -13.98 -17.48
C VAL A 81 -19.38 -13.70 -16.32
N ASN A 82 -20.52 -13.08 -16.63
CA ASN A 82 -21.63 -13.04 -15.69
C ASN A 82 -22.14 -14.46 -15.47
N CYS A 83 -22.01 -14.99 -14.26
CA CYS A 83 -22.44 -16.34 -13.91
C CYS A 83 -23.96 -16.40 -13.75
N PRO A 84 -24.59 -17.58 -13.95
CA PRO A 84 -26.03 -17.76 -13.74
C PRO A 84 -26.51 -17.15 -12.42
N SER A 85 -27.66 -16.48 -12.45
CA SER A 85 -28.07 -15.65 -11.31
C SER A 85 -28.70 -16.50 -10.21
N TRP A 86 -28.09 -16.42 -9.03
CA TRP A 86 -28.59 -17.02 -7.80
C TRP A 86 -29.55 -16.12 -7.03
N LEU A 87 -29.62 -14.82 -7.37
CA LEU A 87 -30.24 -13.80 -6.55
C LEU A 87 -31.79 -13.79 -6.55
N PRO A 88 -32.49 -14.02 -7.68
CA PRO A 88 -33.92 -13.74 -7.79
C PRO A 88 -34.79 -14.32 -6.66
N LEU A 89 -35.51 -13.44 -5.98
CA LEU A 89 -36.55 -13.74 -4.98
C LEU A 89 -37.68 -12.72 -5.15
N VAL A 90 -38.78 -13.18 -5.75
CA VAL A 90 -39.94 -12.35 -6.09
C VAL A 90 -41.02 -12.52 -5.03
N VAL A 91 -41.54 -11.41 -4.52
CA VAL A 91 -42.66 -11.39 -3.58
C VAL A 91 -43.92 -10.88 -4.25
N LYS A 92 -45.04 -11.59 -4.07
CA LYS A 92 -46.36 -11.12 -4.49
C LYS A 92 -47.31 -11.02 -3.29
N VAL A 93 -48.05 -9.92 -3.21
CA VAL A 93 -49.02 -9.61 -2.15
C VAL A 93 -50.39 -9.46 -2.80
N ALA A 94 -51.32 -10.38 -2.50
CA ALA A 94 -52.65 -10.42 -3.14
C ALA A 94 -52.59 -10.33 -4.69
N GLY A 95 -51.57 -10.96 -5.27
CA GLY A 95 -51.28 -10.95 -6.71
C GLY A 95 -50.48 -9.75 -7.22
N ASP A 96 -50.26 -8.69 -6.43
CA ASP A 96 -49.40 -7.55 -6.82
C ASP A 96 -47.94 -7.89 -6.54
N ARG A 97 -47.04 -7.74 -7.53
CA ARG A 97 -45.59 -7.91 -7.33
C ARG A 97 -45.04 -6.75 -6.51
N PHE A 98 -44.31 -7.06 -5.43
CA PHE A 98 -43.45 -6.08 -4.76
C PHE A 98 -42.31 -5.69 -5.70
N SER A 99 -42.12 -4.39 -5.88
CA SER A 99 -41.03 -3.81 -6.67
C SER A 99 -40.84 -2.35 -6.27
N MET A 100 -39.63 -1.83 -6.42
CA MET A 100 -39.31 -0.44 -6.12
C MET A 100 -39.87 0.55 -7.16
N ASP A 101 -40.29 0.08 -8.35
CA ASP A 101 -40.91 0.88 -9.42
C ASP A 101 -42.44 0.83 -9.46
N SER A 102 -43.08 0.09 -8.54
CA SER A 102 -44.52 -0.12 -8.50
C SER A 102 -45.07 -0.05 -7.08
N GLY A 103 -46.22 0.62 -6.88
CA GLY A 103 -46.75 0.91 -5.54
C GLY A 103 -46.14 2.18 -4.94
N GLU A 104 -46.21 2.31 -3.61
CA GLU A 104 -45.72 3.48 -2.88
C GLU A 104 -44.71 3.05 -1.80
N ILE A 105 -43.49 3.58 -1.85
CA ILE A 105 -42.43 3.37 -0.87
C ILE A 105 -42.64 4.36 0.28
N LEU A 106 -43.01 3.85 1.45
CA LEU A 106 -43.29 4.65 2.64
C LEU A 106 -42.06 4.77 3.56
N ASN A 107 -41.14 3.82 3.49
CA ASN A 107 -39.85 3.83 4.17
C ASN A 107 -38.88 2.92 3.42
N TYR A 108 -37.61 3.29 3.38
CA TYR A 108 -36.55 2.53 2.74
C TYR A 108 -35.26 2.70 3.54
N GLU A 109 -34.55 1.62 3.81
CA GLU A 109 -33.17 1.64 4.27
C GLU A 109 -32.45 0.44 3.67
N ARG A 110 -31.31 0.64 3.02
CA ARG A 110 -30.38 -0.42 2.66
C ARG A 110 -29.06 -0.20 3.38
N ARG A 111 -28.45 -1.26 3.89
CA ARG A 111 -27.26 -1.22 4.74
C ARG A 111 -26.26 -2.28 4.30
N LEU A 112 -25.00 -1.88 4.18
CA LEU A 112 -23.86 -2.78 4.12
C LEU A 112 -23.12 -2.68 5.46
N ASP A 113 -23.20 -3.74 6.27
CA ASP A 113 -22.41 -3.86 7.50
C ASP A 113 -21.03 -4.44 7.13
N LEU A 114 -20.02 -3.57 7.10
CA LEU A 114 -18.65 -3.91 6.72
C LEU A 114 -17.99 -4.85 7.73
N ARG A 115 -18.41 -4.80 8.99
CA ARG A 115 -17.87 -5.65 10.07
C ARG A 115 -18.33 -7.09 9.89
N LEU A 116 -19.56 -7.27 9.42
CA LEU A 116 -20.20 -8.57 9.31
C LEU A 116 -20.22 -9.12 7.88
N GLY A 117 -20.00 -8.27 6.87
CA GLY A 117 -20.10 -8.63 5.45
C GLY A 117 -21.51 -8.96 4.98
N ILE A 118 -22.50 -8.22 5.49
CA ILE A 118 -23.92 -8.44 5.24
C ILE A 118 -24.52 -7.23 4.56
N VAL A 119 -25.34 -7.46 3.53
CA VAL A 119 -26.26 -6.45 3.01
C VAL A 119 -27.65 -6.73 3.55
N SER A 120 -28.27 -5.74 4.19
CA SER A 120 -29.67 -5.78 4.60
C SER A 120 -30.48 -4.67 3.97
N ARG A 121 -31.79 -4.87 3.82
CA ARG A 121 -32.70 -3.87 3.29
C ARG A 121 -34.07 -3.96 3.95
N ASP A 122 -34.52 -2.84 4.50
CA ASP A 122 -35.82 -2.67 5.13
C ASP A 122 -36.69 -1.76 4.27
N VAL A 123 -37.87 -2.26 3.88
CA VAL A 123 -38.80 -1.51 3.01
C VAL A 123 -40.20 -1.57 3.60
N ARG A 124 -40.78 -0.40 3.88
CA ARG A 124 -42.23 -0.29 4.10
C ARG A 124 -42.88 0.07 2.79
N TRP A 125 -43.66 -0.84 2.25
CA TRP A 125 -44.28 -0.69 0.93
C TRP A 125 -45.79 -0.77 1.04
N ARG A 126 -46.46 0.08 0.26
CA ARG A 126 -47.90 0.02 0.03
C ARG A 126 -48.15 -0.41 -1.41
N SER A 127 -48.85 -1.53 -1.58
CA SER A 127 -49.20 -2.06 -2.90
C SER A 127 -50.15 -1.13 -3.66
N PRO A 128 -50.27 -1.26 -4.99
CA PRO A 128 -51.26 -0.52 -5.77
C PRO A 128 -52.71 -0.69 -5.28
N LYS A 129 -53.02 -1.81 -4.62
CA LYS A 129 -54.32 -2.08 -3.98
C LYS A 129 -54.45 -1.51 -2.56
N GLY A 130 -53.42 -0.86 -2.02
CA GLY A 130 -53.42 -0.22 -0.70
C GLY A 130 -52.98 -1.11 0.48
N HIS A 131 -52.48 -2.32 0.22
CA HIS A 131 -51.97 -3.22 1.25
C HIS A 131 -50.58 -2.77 1.70
N THR A 132 -50.40 -2.52 2.99
CA THR A 132 -49.14 -2.03 3.56
C THR A 132 -48.44 -3.14 4.33
N LEU A 133 -47.18 -3.39 3.97
CA LEU A 133 -46.33 -4.43 4.55
C LEU A 133 -44.92 -3.89 4.79
N ASP A 134 -44.27 -4.43 5.82
CA ASP A 134 -42.84 -4.27 6.05
C ASP A 134 -42.11 -5.50 5.50
N PHE A 135 -41.09 -5.26 4.68
CA PHE A 135 -40.16 -6.25 4.17
C PHE A 135 -38.79 -6.02 4.78
N HIS A 136 -38.15 -7.11 5.18
CA HIS A 136 -36.76 -7.13 5.59
C HIS A 136 -36.01 -8.19 4.78
N PHE A 137 -34.95 -7.80 4.11
CA PHE A 137 -34.06 -8.69 3.37
C PHE A 137 -32.67 -8.64 4.02
N GLU A 138 -32.01 -9.79 4.13
CA GLU A 138 -30.65 -9.92 4.64
C GLU A 138 -29.91 -10.96 3.82
N ARG A 139 -28.75 -10.62 3.25
CA ARG A 139 -27.95 -11.56 2.46
C ARG A 139 -26.46 -11.43 2.71
N PHE A 140 -25.76 -12.54 2.50
CA PHE A 140 -24.31 -12.61 2.59
C PHE A 140 -23.73 -13.64 1.61
N ALA A 141 -22.49 -13.38 1.19
CA ALA A 141 -21.63 -14.38 0.55
C ALA A 141 -20.70 -14.95 1.63
N SER A 142 -20.80 -16.25 1.90
CA SER A 142 -20.13 -16.83 3.07
C SER A 142 -18.62 -16.81 2.92
N LEU A 143 -17.96 -16.02 3.77
CA LEU A 143 -16.50 -16.04 3.95
C LEU A 143 -15.98 -17.35 4.58
N ALA A 144 -16.78 -18.04 5.39
CA ALA A 144 -16.39 -19.28 6.05
C ALA A 144 -16.51 -20.52 5.14
N ASP A 145 -17.30 -20.41 4.09
CA ASP A 145 -17.52 -21.46 3.09
C ASP A 145 -17.73 -20.78 1.75
N GLN A 146 -16.67 -20.71 0.95
CA GLN A 146 -16.63 -19.92 -0.28
C GLN A 146 -17.70 -20.32 -1.32
N HIS A 147 -18.29 -21.51 -1.17
CA HIS A 147 -19.30 -22.05 -2.07
C HIS A 147 -20.74 -21.75 -1.63
N VAL A 148 -20.96 -21.04 -0.52
CA VAL A 148 -22.30 -20.80 0.05
C VAL A 148 -22.70 -19.32 -0.03
N LEU A 149 -23.94 -19.10 -0.48
CA LEU A 149 -24.63 -17.81 -0.47
C LEU A 149 -25.98 -17.98 0.25
N ALA A 150 -26.47 -16.94 0.91
CA ALA A 150 -27.77 -17.03 1.58
C ALA A 150 -28.54 -15.71 1.55
N ILE A 151 -29.86 -15.82 1.49
CA ILE A 151 -30.83 -14.73 1.65
C ILE A 151 -31.83 -15.14 2.74
N ARG A 152 -32.12 -14.24 3.66
CA ARG A 152 -33.26 -14.31 4.56
C ARG A 152 -34.19 -13.15 4.23
N ALA A 153 -35.46 -13.46 4.01
CA ALA A 153 -36.49 -12.48 3.72
C ALA A 153 -37.63 -12.63 4.71
N GLN A 154 -38.04 -11.54 5.33
CA GLN A 154 -39.14 -11.49 6.27
C GLN A 154 -40.20 -10.51 5.78
N VAL A 155 -41.48 -10.90 5.88
CA VAL A 155 -42.63 -10.05 5.58
C VAL A 155 -43.51 -9.92 6.81
N THR A 156 -43.90 -8.69 7.14
CA THR A 156 -44.85 -8.38 8.21
C THR A 156 -45.99 -7.56 7.64
N SER A 157 -47.21 -8.08 7.70
CA SER A 157 -48.38 -7.30 7.27
C SER A 157 -48.76 -6.26 8.33
N LEU A 158 -49.10 -5.03 7.91
CA LEU A 158 -49.52 -3.97 8.84
C LEU A 158 -51.03 -3.75 8.84
N ASN A 159 -51.67 -3.83 7.67
CA ASN A 159 -53.11 -3.55 7.53
C ASN A 159 -53.85 -4.56 6.63
N PHE A 160 -53.19 -5.65 6.24
CA PHE A 160 -53.69 -6.61 5.27
C PHE A 160 -53.79 -8.02 5.88
N GLU A 161 -54.88 -8.71 5.60
CA GLU A 161 -55.01 -10.14 5.81
C GLU A 161 -55.25 -10.79 4.45
N GLY A 162 -54.42 -11.78 4.11
CA GLY A 162 -54.55 -12.49 2.84
C GLY A 162 -53.26 -13.15 2.39
N GLU A 163 -53.21 -13.48 1.11
CA GLU A 163 -52.16 -14.29 0.53
C GLU A 163 -50.89 -13.49 0.20
N VAL A 164 -49.74 -14.04 0.59
CA VAL A 164 -48.40 -13.63 0.15
C VAL A 164 -47.67 -14.85 -0.39
N SER A 165 -46.99 -14.70 -1.53
CA SER A 165 -46.14 -15.75 -2.11
C SER A 165 -44.72 -15.27 -2.30
N PHE A 166 -43.77 -16.17 -2.04
CA PHE A 166 -42.35 -16.02 -2.34
C PHE A 166 -41.98 -17.00 -3.44
N THR A 167 -41.39 -16.50 -4.52
CA THR A 167 -40.85 -17.31 -5.62
C THR A 167 -39.35 -17.09 -5.71
N VAL A 168 -38.56 -18.15 -5.60
CA VAL A 168 -37.12 -18.11 -5.86
C VAL A 168 -36.82 -18.77 -7.19
N GLU A 169 -35.87 -18.21 -7.93
CA GLU A 169 -35.52 -18.64 -9.29
C GLU A 169 -33.99 -18.68 -9.46
N LEU A 170 -33.54 -19.50 -10.41
CA LEU A 170 -32.19 -19.51 -10.95
C LEU A 170 -32.22 -19.07 -12.43
N ASP A 171 -31.63 -17.91 -12.75
CA ASP A 171 -31.52 -17.46 -14.15
C ASP A 171 -30.34 -18.17 -14.84
N PRO A 172 -30.59 -19.01 -15.85
CA PRO A 172 -29.58 -19.91 -16.38
C PRO A 172 -28.54 -19.26 -17.30
N GLU A 173 -28.90 -18.24 -18.07
CA GLU A 173 -28.06 -17.75 -19.17
C GLU A 173 -28.00 -16.22 -19.22
N PRO A 174 -27.48 -15.56 -18.17
CA PRO A 174 -27.30 -14.12 -18.19
C PRO A 174 -26.30 -13.72 -19.27
N HIS A 175 -26.48 -12.52 -19.80
CA HIS A 175 -25.58 -11.93 -20.78
C HIS A 175 -24.43 -11.22 -20.06
N THR A 176 -23.22 -11.33 -20.62
CA THR A 176 -22.06 -10.48 -20.26
C THR A 176 -21.99 -9.38 -21.30
N GLN A 177 -22.23 -8.12 -20.91
CA GLN A 177 -22.19 -6.97 -21.83
C GLN A 177 -23.01 -7.18 -23.13
N GLY A 178 -24.16 -7.86 -23.02
CA GLY A 178 -25.04 -8.16 -24.16
C GLY A 178 -24.68 -9.43 -24.95
N VAL A 179 -23.60 -10.13 -24.58
CA VAL A 179 -23.12 -11.34 -25.24
C VAL A 179 -23.41 -12.60 -24.40
N PRO A 180 -23.96 -13.68 -24.98
CA PRO A 180 -24.21 -14.92 -24.26
C PRO A 180 -22.94 -15.77 -24.14
N HIS A 181 -22.61 -16.20 -22.92
CA HIS A 181 -21.45 -17.06 -22.63
C HIS A 181 -21.79 -18.45 -22.13
N TRP A 182 -23.03 -18.69 -21.69
CA TRP A 182 -23.44 -19.96 -21.11
C TRP A 182 -24.29 -20.80 -22.07
N LYS A 183 -24.22 -22.11 -21.88
CA LYS A 183 -25.20 -23.08 -22.37
C LYS A 183 -25.64 -23.97 -21.21
N THR A 184 -26.92 -24.20 -21.09
CA THR A 184 -27.47 -25.08 -20.06
C THR A 184 -27.28 -26.55 -20.45
N LEU A 185 -26.63 -27.33 -19.58
CA LEU A 185 -26.42 -28.77 -19.78
C LEU A 185 -27.51 -29.59 -19.11
N ASN A 186 -27.87 -29.23 -17.88
CA ASN A 186 -28.92 -29.87 -17.10
C ASN A 186 -29.52 -28.87 -16.11
N GLN A 187 -30.80 -29.02 -15.82
CA GLN A 187 -31.52 -28.26 -14.81
C GLN A 187 -32.68 -29.07 -14.29
N GLY A 188 -33.19 -28.72 -13.10
CA GLY A 188 -34.35 -29.38 -12.54
C GLY A 188 -34.69 -28.93 -11.13
N GLY A 189 -35.64 -29.65 -10.52
CA GLY A 189 -36.02 -29.44 -9.14
C GLY A 189 -36.75 -30.64 -8.56
N VAL A 190 -36.65 -30.78 -7.25
CA VAL A 190 -37.34 -31.81 -6.46
C VAL A 190 -37.63 -31.26 -5.07
N GLU A 191 -38.86 -31.42 -4.60
CA GLU A 191 -39.33 -30.91 -3.31
C GLU A 191 -39.01 -29.41 -3.13
N GLN A 192 -38.08 -29.10 -2.24
CA GLN A 192 -37.66 -27.75 -1.84
C GLN A 192 -36.29 -27.35 -2.43
N ILE A 193 -35.80 -28.11 -3.41
CA ILE A 193 -34.51 -27.90 -4.06
C ILE A 193 -34.70 -27.71 -5.56
N ILE A 194 -34.01 -26.72 -6.13
CA ILE A 194 -33.81 -26.55 -7.57
C ILE A 194 -32.32 -26.48 -7.88
N TRP A 195 -31.94 -26.83 -9.10
CA TRP A 195 -30.55 -26.81 -9.51
C TRP A 195 -30.38 -26.46 -10.99
N LEU A 196 -29.16 -26.04 -11.29
CA LEU A 196 -28.72 -25.60 -12.60
C LEU A 196 -27.29 -26.11 -12.84
N TYR A 197 -27.02 -26.64 -14.03
CA TYR A 197 -25.73 -27.10 -14.47
C TYR A 197 -25.42 -26.56 -15.87
N ASN A 198 -24.49 -25.61 -15.92
CA ASN A 198 -24.18 -24.83 -17.12
C ASN A 198 -22.73 -25.02 -17.53
N GLN A 199 -22.42 -24.69 -18.77
CA GLN A 199 -21.08 -24.70 -19.30
C GLN A 199 -20.83 -23.42 -20.10
N THR A 200 -19.64 -22.83 -19.95
CA THR A 200 -19.22 -21.72 -20.83
C THR A 200 -19.07 -22.22 -22.27
N ARG A 201 -19.26 -21.31 -23.23
CA ARG A 201 -19.35 -21.68 -24.65
C ARG A 201 -17.99 -22.02 -25.26
N HIS A 202 -16.92 -21.33 -24.88
CA HIS A 202 -15.59 -21.54 -25.46
C HIS A 202 -14.60 -22.17 -24.47
N SER A 203 -14.51 -21.69 -23.23
CA SER A 203 -13.59 -22.24 -22.22
C SER A 203 -14.04 -23.56 -21.62
N GLU A 204 -15.29 -23.97 -21.88
CA GLU A 204 -15.92 -25.21 -21.42
C GLU A 204 -15.90 -25.42 -19.89
N ILE A 205 -15.75 -24.34 -19.12
CA ILE A 205 -15.87 -24.34 -17.67
C ILE A 205 -17.31 -24.67 -17.32
N LYS A 206 -17.52 -25.68 -16.49
CA LYS A 206 -18.84 -26.07 -16.00
C LYS A 206 -19.12 -25.40 -14.66
N LEU A 207 -20.35 -24.97 -14.45
CA LEU A 207 -20.84 -24.40 -13.21
C LEU A 207 -22.04 -25.20 -12.73
N GLY A 208 -22.00 -25.66 -11.48
CA GLY A 208 -23.12 -26.32 -10.80
C GLY A 208 -23.64 -25.41 -9.70
N MET A 209 -24.94 -25.15 -9.71
CA MET A 209 -25.63 -24.33 -8.71
C MET A 209 -26.85 -25.07 -8.19
N ALA A 210 -27.07 -25.04 -6.88
CA ALA A 210 -28.26 -25.60 -6.25
C ALA A 210 -28.81 -24.63 -5.21
N THR A 211 -30.13 -24.53 -5.12
CA THR A 211 -30.84 -23.68 -4.16
C THR A 211 -31.82 -24.49 -3.35
N LYS A 212 -31.88 -24.25 -2.04
CA LYS A 212 -32.91 -24.76 -1.13
C LYS A 212 -33.77 -23.60 -0.62
N LEU A 213 -35.09 -23.75 -0.68
CA LEU A 213 -36.05 -22.82 -0.08
C LEU A 213 -36.55 -23.37 1.25
N VAL A 214 -36.44 -22.59 2.32
CA VAL A 214 -36.88 -22.95 3.67
C VAL A 214 -37.85 -21.90 4.19
N VAL A 215 -38.92 -22.32 4.86
CA VAL A 215 -39.84 -21.41 5.55
C VAL A 215 -39.76 -21.70 7.04
N GLU A 216 -39.50 -20.68 7.86
CA GLU A 216 -39.41 -20.85 9.32
C GLU A 216 -40.80 -21.09 9.94
N GLY A 217 -40.91 -22.05 10.87
CA GLY A 217 -42.12 -22.30 11.66
C GLY A 217 -42.33 -23.77 12.02
N GLU A 218 -43.21 -24.06 13.00
CA GLU A 218 -43.51 -25.43 13.44
C GLU A 218 -44.30 -26.25 12.40
N ASN A 219 -45.03 -25.58 11.50
CA ASN A 219 -45.77 -26.19 10.38
C ASN A 219 -45.62 -25.31 9.13
N PRO A 220 -44.48 -25.38 8.43
CA PRO A 220 -44.24 -24.53 7.29
C PRO A 220 -45.23 -24.84 6.14
N PRO A 221 -45.64 -23.83 5.37
CA PRO A 221 -46.41 -24.03 4.15
C PRO A 221 -45.63 -24.91 3.16
N PRO A 222 -46.32 -25.67 2.29
CA PRO A 222 -45.65 -26.46 1.27
C PRO A 222 -44.86 -25.57 0.30
N VAL A 223 -43.70 -26.06 -0.12
CA VAL A 223 -42.94 -25.52 -1.24
C VAL A 223 -43.32 -26.30 -2.49
N SER A 224 -43.62 -25.59 -3.58
CA SER A 224 -44.02 -26.17 -4.86
C SER A 224 -43.03 -25.81 -5.95
N LEU A 225 -42.67 -26.78 -6.79
CA LEU A 225 -41.90 -26.57 -8.02
C LEU A 225 -42.79 -25.93 -9.08
N GLU A 226 -42.51 -24.70 -9.48
CA GLU A 226 -43.28 -23.99 -10.51
C GLU A 226 -42.75 -24.27 -11.91
N ASN A 227 -41.43 -24.24 -12.07
CA ASN A 227 -40.77 -24.50 -13.34
C ASN A 227 -39.48 -25.28 -13.09
N ALA A 228 -39.18 -26.25 -13.95
CA ALA A 228 -37.95 -27.02 -13.92
C ALA A 228 -37.19 -26.98 -15.26
N GLU A 229 -37.85 -26.57 -16.35
CA GLU A 229 -37.39 -26.81 -17.71
C GLU A 229 -36.75 -25.61 -18.40
N THR A 230 -37.14 -24.37 -18.04
CA THR A 230 -36.54 -23.16 -18.64
C THR A 230 -35.82 -22.30 -17.62
N SER A 231 -36.46 -22.02 -16.48
CA SER A 231 -35.84 -21.30 -15.37
C SER A 231 -36.30 -21.97 -14.08
N PRO A 232 -35.47 -22.81 -13.44
CA PRO A 232 -35.88 -23.56 -12.27
C PRO A 232 -36.38 -22.63 -11.17
N SER A 233 -37.58 -22.88 -10.66
CA SER A 233 -38.22 -22.00 -9.67
C SER A 233 -39.06 -22.75 -8.64
N LEU A 234 -38.99 -22.27 -7.41
CA LEU A 234 -39.77 -22.76 -6.27
C LEU A 234 -40.65 -21.64 -5.74
N THR A 235 -41.90 -21.96 -5.43
CA THR A 235 -42.82 -21.03 -4.77
C THR A 235 -43.36 -21.60 -3.48
N THR A 236 -43.48 -20.75 -2.48
CA THR A 236 -44.27 -21.00 -1.28
C THR A 236 -45.28 -19.89 -1.08
N THR A 237 -46.46 -20.26 -0.60
CA THR A 237 -47.59 -19.35 -0.44
C THR A 237 -48.20 -19.54 0.94
N PHE A 238 -48.45 -18.43 1.63
CA PHE A 238 -49.01 -18.45 2.98
C PHE A 238 -49.94 -17.26 3.22
N GLN A 239 -50.77 -17.40 4.25
CA GLN A 239 -51.66 -16.33 4.70
C GLN A 239 -50.94 -15.47 5.74
N VAL A 240 -50.90 -14.16 5.51
CA VAL A 240 -50.43 -13.18 6.48
C VAL A 240 -51.62 -12.56 7.20
N ILE A 241 -51.41 -12.23 8.48
CA ILE A 241 -52.35 -11.43 9.28
C ILE A 241 -51.59 -10.23 9.86
N PRO A 242 -52.27 -9.10 10.13
CA PRO A 242 -51.62 -7.91 10.67
C PRO A 242 -50.81 -8.20 11.94
N GLY A 243 -49.57 -7.72 11.99
CA GLY A 243 -48.67 -7.81 13.14
C GLY A 243 -47.93 -9.14 13.30
N LYS A 244 -48.12 -10.12 12.41
CA LYS A 244 -47.31 -11.35 12.38
C LYS A 244 -46.34 -11.35 11.21
N SER A 245 -45.13 -11.83 11.48
CA SER A 245 -44.07 -11.96 10.49
C SER A 245 -43.95 -13.40 9.99
N VAL A 246 -43.59 -13.56 8.72
CA VAL A 246 -43.19 -14.85 8.14
C VAL A 246 -41.80 -14.69 7.56
N THR A 247 -40.92 -15.67 7.82
CA THR A 247 -39.53 -15.68 7.36
C THR A 247 -39.32 -16.80 6.35
N VAL A 248 -38.66 -16.47 5.24
CA VAL A 248 -38.26 -17.38 4.17
C VAL A 248 -36.74 -17.27 4.00
N GLU A 249 -36.08 -18.40 3.82
CA GLU A 249 -34.63 -18.47 3.62
C GLU A 249 -34.31 -19.15 2.29
N LYS A 250 -33.44 -18.55 1.51
CA LYS A 250 -32.86 -19.10 0.28
C LYS A 250 -31.40 -19.41 0.55
N ILE A 251 -31.04 -20.69 0.54
CA ILE A 251 -29.64 -21.12 0.70
C ILE A 251 -29.16 -21.65 -0.65
N VAL A 252 -28.02 -21.15 -1.11
CA VAL A 252 -27.45 -21.48 -2.42
C VAL A 252 -26.05 -22.03 -2.26
N THR A 253 -25.73 -23.07 -3.04
CA THR A 253 -24.39 -23.63 -3.18
C THR A 253 -23.93 -23.54 -4.63
N VAL A 254 -22.69 -23.12 -4.87
CA VAL A 254 -22.11 -22.97 -6.22
C VAL A 254 -20.70 -23.56 -6.30
N PHE A 255 -20.46 -24.32 -7.35
CA PHE A 255 -19.15 -24.91 -7.67
C PHE A 255 -18.85 -24.75 -9.15
N THR A 256 -17.56 -24.76 -9.50
CA THR A 256 -17.09 -24.80 -10.88
C THR A 256 -16.18 -25.99 -11.17
N SER A 257 -15.99 -26.29 -12.45
CA SER A 257 -15.04 -27.33 -12.88
C SER A 257 -13.58 -26.96 -12.67
N ARG A 258 -13.28 -25.75 -12.16
CA ARG A 258 -11.94 -25.35 -11.77
C ARG A 258 -11.50 -26.07 -10.48
N GLU A 259 -12.44 -26.37 -9.58
CA GLU A 259 -12.15 -27.05 -8.31
C GLU A 259 -12.66 -28.50 -8.21
N THR A 260 -13.65 -28.91 -9.01
CA THR A 260 -14.24 -30.26 -8.92
C THR A 260 -14.69 -30.81 -10.28
N GLU A 261 -14.54 -32.11 -10.51
CA GLU A 261 -14.86 -32.73 -11.81
C GLU A 261 -16.36 -32.66 -12.16
N ILE A 262 -17.23 -32.76 -11.15
CA ILE A 262 -18.69 -32.77 -11.31
C ILE A 262 -19.33 -31.69 -10.41
N PRO A 263 -19.31 -30.41 -10.83
CA PRO A 263 -19.73 -29.28 -9.99
C PRO A 263 -21.16 -29.38 -9.45
N ILE A 264 -22.10 -29.88 -10.27
CA ILE A 264 -23.49 -30.01 -9.85
C ILE A 264 -23.68 -31.03 -8.73
N ALA A 265 -22.90 -32.12 -8.73
CA ALA A 265 -22.95 -33.11 -7.66
C ALA A 265 -22.41 -32.53 -6.35
N ALA A 266 -21.32 -31.77 -6.42
CA ALA A 266 -20.76 -31.08 -5.26
C ALA A 266 -21.75 -30.05 -4.67
N ALA A 267 -22.41 -29.25 -5.52
CA ALA A 267 -23.43 -28.30 -5.10
C ALA A 267 -24.60 -29.00 -4.36
N LEU A 268 -25.20 -30.01 -4.99
CA LEU A 268 -26.30 -30.76 -4.40
C LEU A 268 -25.90 -31.47 -3.09
N GLN A 269 -24.70 -32.05 -3.03
CA GLN A 269 -24.19 -32.72 -1.83
C GLN A 269 -24.02 -31.73 -0.68
N ARG A 270 -23.39 -30.59 -0.93
CA ARG A 270 -23.16 -29.55 0.10
C ARG A 270 -24.47 -29.02 0.68
N LEU A 271 -25.51 -28.93 -0.15
CA LEU A 271 -26.86 -28.52 0.25
C LEU A 271 -27.62 -29.62 1.00
N ALA A 272 -27.33 -30.89 0.71
CA ALA A 272 -27.91 -32.05 1.38
C ALA A 272 -27.42 -32.22 2.84
N ASP A 273 -26.31 -31.59 3.21
CA ASP A 273 -25.83 -31.52 4.61
C ASP A 273 -26.74 -30.68 5.54
N GLU A 274 -27.90 -30.27 5.05
CA GLU A 274 -28.93 -29.47 5.74
C GLU A 274 -28.39 -28.23 6.45
N PRO A 275 -27.69 -27.32 5.74
CA PRO A 275 -27.24 -26.09 6.35
C PRO A 275 -28.43 -25.28 6.84
N ARG A 276 -28.35 -24.78 8.08
CA ARG A 276 -29.30 -23.80 8.64
C ARG A 276 -28.72 -22.41 8.48
N TYR A 277 -29.54 -21.44 8.08
CA TYR A 277 -29.11 -20.06 7.88
C TYR A 277 -28.36 -19.50 9.09
N SER A 278 -28.91 -19.68 10.30
CA SER A 278 -28.30 -19.20 11.54
C SER A 278 -26.91 -19.80 11.81
N THR A 279 -26.69 -21.07 11.45
CA THR A 279 -25.37 -21.71 11.56
C THR A 279 -24.40 -21.13 10.54
N LEU A 280 -24.83 -20.95 9.29
CA LEU A 280 -24.01 -20.37 8.22
C LEU A 280 -23.63 -18.92 8.54
N LEU A 281 -24.59 -18.12 9.00
CA LEU A 281 -24.39 -16.73 9.39
C LEU A 281 -23.41 -16.62 10.56
N ALA A 282 -23.54 -17.46 11.59
CA ALA A 282 -22.62 -17.46 12.72
C ALA A 282 -21.17 -17.78 12.29
N ALA A 283 -20.99 -18.77 11.41
CA ALA A 283 -19.68 -19.11 10.87
C ALA A 283 -19.10 -17.97 10.01
N HIS A 284 -19.94 -17.36 9.16
CA HIS A 284 -19.58 -16.21 8.35
C HIS A 284 -19.09 -15.02 9.18
N ILE A 285 -19.85 -14.64 10.22
CA ILE A 285 -19.49 -13.55 11.12
C ILE A 285 -18.18 -13.86 11.85
N ALA A 286 -17.99 -15.08 12.32
CA ALA A 286 -16.75 -15.49 12.97
C ALA A 286 -15.54 -15.39 12.03
N ALA A 287 -15.70 -15.74 10.74
CA ALA A 287 -14.64 -15.57 9.75
C ALA A 287 -14.30 -14.09 9.51
N TRP A 288 -15.29 -13.21 9.44
CA TRP A 288 -15.05 -11.77 9.31
C TRP A 288 -14.39 -11.16 10.54
N GLU A 289 -14.75 -11.61 11.74
CA GLU A 289 -14.12 -11.17 12.98
C GLU A 289 -12.62 -11.47 12.97
N GLN A 290 -12.20 -12.66 12.51
CA GLN A 290 -10.79 -13.01 12.37
C GLN A 290 -10.06 -12.12 11.36
N VAL A 291 -10.68 -11.87 10.21
CA VAL A 291 -10.08 -10.99 9.19
C VAL A 291 -9.90 -9.56 9.72
N TRP A 292 -10.90 -9.01 10.41
CA TRP A 292 -10.80 -7.66 10.97
C TRP A 292 -9.81 -7.53 12.13
N GLN A 293 -9.59 -8.59 12.91
CA GLN A 293 -8.57 -8.59 13.99
C GLN A 293 -7.15 -8.28 13.48
N ASP A 294 -6.86 -8.64 12.23
CA ASP A 294 -5.54 -8.50 11.62
C ASP A 294 -5.44 -7.29 10.67
N SER A 295 -6.57 -6.74 10.23
CA SER A 295 -6.60 -5.74 9.15
C SER A 295 -7.31 -4.41 9.49
N ASP A 296 -8.02 -4.27 10.63
CA ASP A 296 -8.73 -3.02 10.95
C ASP A 296 -7.77 -1.84 11.21
N ILE A 297 -8.25 -0.65 10.86
CA ILE A 297 -7.61 0.63 11.17
C ILE A 297 -8.62 1.47 11.93
N ILE A 298 -8.20 1.97 13.09
CA ILE A 298 -8.99 2.86 13.94
C ILE A 298 -8.50 4.30 13.72
N ILE A 299 -9.39 5.19 13.31
CA ILE A 299 -9.19 6.63 13.19
C ILE A 299 -10.19 7.31 14.13
N GLU A 300 -9.70 7.98 15.16
CA GLU A 300 -10.55 8.76 16.08
C GLU A 300 -10.52 10.24 15.73
N GLY A 301 -11.66 10.91 15.83
CA GLY A 301 -11.80 12.34 15.52
C GLY A 301 -12.34 12.64 14.12
N ASP A 302 -12.38 11.64 13.24
CA ASP A 302 -12.84 11.78 11.86
C ASP A 302 -13.62 10.54 11.37
N ARG A 303 -14.95 10.63 11.46
CA ARG A 303 -15.86 9.55 11.13
C ARG A 303 -15.91 9.24 9.63
N GLN A 304 -15.78 10.26 8.78
CA GLN A 304 -15.81 10.07 7.32
C GLN A 304 -14.56 9.31 6.88
N ALA A 305 -13.38 9.70 7.42
CA ALA A 305 -12.15 8.95 7.18
C ALA A 305 -12.24 7.52 7.72
N GLN A 306 -12.76 7.32 8.94
CA GLN A 306 -12.90 5.99 9.52
C GLN A 306 -13.77 5.04 8.66
N LEU A 307 -14.97 5.49 8.27
CA LEU A 307 -15.88 4.67 7.47
C LEU A 307 -15.31 4.42 6.07
N SER A 308 -14.75 5.45 5.42
CA SER A 308 -14.21 5.31 4.07
C SER A 308 -13.00 4.37 4.03
N VAL A 309 -12.10 4.43 5.02
CA VAL A 309 -11.00 3.46 5.13
C VAL A 309 -11.55 2.04 5.30
N ARG A 310 -12.45 1.80 6.26
CA ARG A 310 -13.04 0.46 6.45
C ARG A 310 -13.78 -0.05 5.21
N TYR A 311 -14.47 0.82 4.48
CA TYR A 311 -15.13 0.44 3.23
C TYR A 311 -14.12 -0.05 2.19
N ASN A 312 -13.03 0.70 1.98
CA ASN A 312 -11.98 0.32 1.04
C ASN A 312 -11.30 -1.00 1.44
N LEU A 313 -10.98 -1.18 2.73
CA LEU A 313 -10.41 -2.43 3.24
C LEU A 313 -11.38 -3.61 3.10
N PHE A 314 -12.66 -3.41 3.42
CA PHE A 314 -13.70 -4.43 3.27
C PHE A 314 -13.73 -4.95 1.83
N GLN A 315 -13.75 -4.07 0.83
CA GLN A 315 -13.84 -4.49 -0.56
C GLN A 315 -12.62 -5.29 -1.02
N LEU A 316 -11.41 -4.95 -0.56
CA LEU A 316 -10.19 -5.73 -0.86
C LEU A 316 -10.17 -7.09 -0.15
N LEU A 317 -10.53 -7.12 1.14
CA LEU A 317 -10.57 -8.34 1.95
C LEU A 317 -11.67 -9.30 1.50
N ALA A 318 -12.78 -8.76 1.01
CA ALA A 318 -13.91 -9.52 0.47
C ALA A 318 -13.54 -10.21 -0.85
N VAL A 319 -12.79 -9.55 -1.74
CA VAL A 319 -12.46 -10.09 -3.08
C VAL A 319 -11.20 -10.98 -3.10
N ALA A 320 -10.36 -10.90 -2.07
CA ALA A 320 -9.07 -11.59 -2.06
C ALA A 320 -9.20 -13.13 -2.06
N PRO A 321 -8.55 -13.83 -3.00
CA PRO A 321 -8.68 -15.28 -3.16
C PRO A 321 -7.94 -16.05 -2.07
N ARG A 322 -8.72 -16.76 -1.25
CA ARG A 322 -8.21 -17.45 -0.05
C ARG A 322 -7.68 -18.86 -0.31
N HIS A 323 -8.23 -19.51 -1.34
CA HIS A 323 -8.04 -20.94 -1.59
C HIS A 323 -7.64 -21.27 -3.04
N ASP A 324 -7.39 -20.25 -3.88
CA ASP A 324 -6.97 -20.42 -5.26
C ASP A 324 -5.80 -19.47 -5.53
N ASP A 325 -4.62 -20.04 -5.81
CA ASP A 325 -3.39 -19.32 -6.15
C ASP A 325 -3.22 -19.13 -7.66
N ARG A 326 -4.22 -19.52 -8.47
CA ARG A 326 -4.25 -19.34 -9.93
C ARG A 326 -5.10 -18.17 -10.39
N VAL A 327 -5.49 -17.29 -9.47
CA VAL A 327 -6.32 -16.11 -9.74
C VAL A 327 -5.78 -14.92 -8.95
N SER A 328 -6.14 -13.72 -9.38
CA SER A 328 -5.72 -12.47 -8.75
C SER A 328 -6.84 -11.43 -8.73
N ILE A 329 -6.60 -10.26 -8.13
CA ILE A 329 -7.63 -9.23 -7.95
C ILE A 329 -7.63 -8.26 -9.15
N PRO A 330 -8.73 -8.18 -9.93
CA PRO A 330 -8.83 -7.21 -11.02
C PRO A 330 -9.05 -5.78 -10.49
N PRO A 331 -8.79 -4.73 -11.30
CA PRO A 331 -8.88 -3.33 -10.85
C PRO A 331 -10.30 -2.90 -10.50
N LYS A 332 -11.32 -3.66 -10.96
CA LYS A 332 -12.74 -3.45 -10.67
C LYS A 332 -13.32 -4.42 -9.64
N THR A 333 -12.46 -5.14 -8.92
CA THR A 333 -12.83 -6.29 -8.07
C THR A 333 -13.76 -7.25 -8.84
N LEU A 334 -14.58 -8.05 -8.14
CA LEU A 334 -15.64 -8.84 -8.76
C LEU A 334 -16.98 -8.09 -8.73
N SER A 335 -16.94 -6.77 -8.98
CA SER A 335 -18.09 -5.87 -8.81
C SER A 335 -18.64 -5.29 -10.11
N GLY A 336 -17.99 -5.50 -11.25
CA GLY A 336 -18.43 -4.94 -12.52
C GLY A 336 -17.63 -5.47 -13.71
N PHE A 337 -18.02 -5.04 -14.90
CA PHE A 337 -17.46 -5.57 -16.16
C PHE A 337 -16.38 -4.70 -16.78
N ALA A 338 -16.13 -3.50 -16.24
CA ALA A 338 -15.03 -2.67 -16.74
C ALA A 338 -13.69 -3.38 -16.55
N TYR A 339 -12.81 -3.21 -17.52
CA TYR A 339 -11.55 -3.96 -17.64
C TYR A 339 -11.70 -5.48 -17.67
N ARG A 340 -12.91 -6.01 -17.91
CA ARG A 340 -13.20 -7.44 -18.20
C ARG A 340 -12.72 -8.42 -17.13
N GLY A 341 -12.48 -7.92 -15.91
CA GLY A 341 -11.87 -8.70 -14.85
C GLY A 341 -10.41 -9.07 -15.10
N HIS A 342 -9.68 -8.37 -15.96
CA HIS A 342 -8.27 -8.60 -16.21
C HIS A 342 -7.40 -8.12 -15.04
N ILE A 343 -6.18 -8.66 -14.93
CA ILE A 343 -5.23 -8.38 -13.86
C ILE A 343 -4.12 -7.48 -14.39
N PHE A 344 -3.89 -6.37 -13.68
CA PHE A 344 -2.93 -5.30 -14.01
C PHE A 344 -1.90 -5.15 -12.88
N TRP A 345 -0.92 -4.26 -13.08
CA TRP A 345 0.07 -3.85 -12.06
C TRP A 345 -0.57 -3.27 -10.78
N ASP A 346 -1.82 -2.81 -10.86
CA ASP A 346 -2.72 -2.45 -9.76
C ASP A 346 -2.62 -3.42 -8.58
N THR A 347 -2.60 -4.72 -8.87
CA THR A 347 -2.52 -5.75 -7.84
C THR A 347 -1.22 -5.64 -7.07
N GLU A 348 -0.09 -5.71 -7.78
CA GLU A 348 1.23 -5.81 -7.19
C GLU A 348 1.64 -4.54 -6.45
N ILE A 349 1.28 -3.37 -6.98
CA ILE A 349 1.76 -2.09 -6.47
C ILE A 349 0.78 -1.44 -5.49
N PHE A 350 -0.53 -1.59 -5.71
CA PHE A 350 -1.52 -0.89 -4.90
C PHE A 350 -2.16 -1.79 -3.83
N ILE A 351 -2.49 -3.02 -4.18
CA ILE A 351 -3.23 -3.93 -3.29
C ILE A 351 -2.27 -4.76 -2.41
N LEU A 352 -1.19 -5.27 -3.00
CA LEU A 352 -0.30 -6.21 -2.34
C LEU A 352 0.39 -5.67 -1.08
N PRO A 353 0.79 -4.40 -0.96
CA PRO A 353 1.38 -3.89 0.27
C PRO A 353 0.48 -4.09 1.50
N PHE A 354 -0.83 -3.85 1.35
CA PHE A 354 -1.81 -4.08 2.40
C PHE A 354 -1.89 -5.56 2.79
N LEU A 355 -2.07 -6.44 1.79
CA LEU A 355 -2.23 -7.87 2.06
C LEU A 355 -0.93 -8.49 2.57
N THR A 356 0.24 -8.06 2.11
CA THR A 356 1.52 -8.59 2.58
C THR A 356 1.73 -8.31 4.08
N LEU A 357 1.32 -7.12 4.54
CA LEU A 357 1.53 -6.68 5.92
C LEU A 357 0.37 -7.03 6.86
N THR A 358 -0.74 -7.60 6.38
CA THR A 358 -1.89 -7.94 7.23
C THR A 358 -2.47 -9.34 6.98
N GLN A 359 -2.25 -9.91 5.81
CA GLN A 359 -2.83 -11.17 5.31
C GLN A 359 -1.85 -11.87 4.34
N PRO A 360 -0.60 -12.20 4.73
CA PRO A 360 0.45 -12.59 3.79
C PRO A 360 0.13 -13.85 2.98
N ASP A 361 -0.68 -14.77 3.50
CA ASP A 361 -1.14 -15.94 2.73
C ASP A 361 -1.96 -15.53 1.49
N LEU A 362 -2.75 -14.46 1.58
CA LEU A 362 -3.48 -13.94 0.43
C LEU A 362 -2.54 -13.26 -0.54
N ALA A 363 -1.58 -12.46 -0.06
CA ALA A 363 -0.56 -11.85 -0.90
C ALA A 363 0.26 -12.92 -1.67
N ARG A 364 0.60 -14.03 -1.00
CA ARG A 364 1.25 -15.18 -1.62
C ARG A 364 0.44 -15.75 -2.78
N ASN A 365 -0.87 -15.93 -2.61
CA ASN A 365 -1.74 -16.46 -3.66
C ASN A 365 -1.71 -15.53 -4.90
N LEU A 366 -1.82 -14.22 -4.70
CA LEU A 366 -1.77 -13.23 -5.79
C LEU A 366 -0.44 -13.23 -6.55
N LEU A 367 0.68 -13.39 -5.85
CA LEU A 367 1.99 -13.50 -6.49
C LEU A 367 2.21 -14.87 -7.17
N THR A 368 1.66 -15.93 -6.60
CA THR A 368 1.74 -17.29 -7.17
C THR A 368 0.93 -17.38 -8.46
N TYR A 369 -0.13 -16.59 -8.62
CA TYR A 369 -0.80 -16.40 -9.91
C TYR A 369 0.17 -15.89 -11.00
N ARG A 370 1.06 -14.94 -10.66
CA ARG A 370 2.11 -14.47 -11.60
C ARG A 370 3.08 -15.59 -11.96
N TYR A 371 3.41 -16.48 -11.02
CA TYR A 371 4.18 -17.68 -11.34
C TYR A 371 3.46 -18.59 -12.33
N HIS A 372 2.18 -18.88 -12.08
CA HIS A 372 1.37 -19.73 -12.97
C HIS A 372 1.17 -19.16 -14.37
N THR A 373 1.27 -17.84 -14.51
CA THR A 373 1.14 -17.12 -15.79
C THR A 373 2.47 -16.82 -16.48
N LEU A 374 3.62 -17.22 -15.91
CA LEU A 374 4.95 -17.13 -16.56
C LEU A 374 5.00 -17.76 -17.97
N PRO A 375 4.35 -18.91 -18.26
CA PRO A 375 4.33 -19.44 -19.62
C PRO A 375 3.73 -18.48 -20.65
N GLY A 376 2.69 -17.73 -20.29
CA GLY A 376 2.10 -16.68 -21.15
C GLY A 376 3.05 -15.49 -21.33
N ALA A 377 3.71 -15.07 -20.25
CA ALA A 377 4.71 -14.01 -20.30
C ALA A 377 5.90 -14.34 -21.21
N ARG A 378 6.38 -15.59 -21.20
CA ARG A 378 7.44 -16.07 -22.10
C ARG A 378 7.01 -16.09 -23.56
N ARG A 379 5.77 -16.51 -23.84
CA ARG A 379 5.20 -16.45 -25.21
C ARG A 379 5.12 -15.02 -25.71
N LYS A 380 4.62 -14.09 -24.89
CA LYS A 380 4.56 -12.66 -25.23
C LYS A 380 5.95 -12.10 -25.56
N ALA A 381 6.96 -12.38 -24.72
CA ALA A 381 8.34 -11.96 -24.98
C ALA A 381 8.84 -12.48 -26.33
N GLN A 382 8.67 -13.79 -26.58
CA GLN A 382 9.08 -14.43 -27.82
C GLN A 382 8.38 -13.85 -29.05
N GLU A 383 7.07 -13.62 -28.98
CA GLU A 383 6.27 -13.02 -30.06
C GLU A 383 6.70 -11.58 -30.37
N ALA A 384 7.11 -10.83 -29.35
CA ALA A 384 7.66 -9.48 -29.48
C ALA A 384 9.15 -9.47 -29.90
N GLY A 385 9.80 -10.62 -30.02
CA GLY A 385 11.21 -10.74 -30.42
C GLY A 385 12.21 -10.56 -29.26
N TYR A 386 11.74 -10.61 -28.03
CA TYR A 386 12.53 -10.53 -26.80
C TYR A 386 12.79 -11.91 -26.19
N GLN A 387 13.65 -11.97 -25.17
CA GLN A 387 13.89 -13.16 -24.36
C GLN A 387 13.21 -13.03 -23.00
N GLY A 388 13.27 -14.09 -22.19
CA GLY A 388 12.78 -14.07 -20.81
C GLY A 388 11.26 -14.03 -20.69
N ALA A 389 10.77 -13.49 -19.59
CA ALA A 389 9.35 -13.30 -19.33
C ALA A 389 8.95 -11.83 -19.49
N MET A 390 7.98 -11.57 -20.39
CA MET A 390 7.32 -10.28 -20.56
C MET A 390 5.86 -10.44 -20.15
N PHE A 391 5.49 -10.05 -18.94
CA PHE A 391 4.11 -10.16 -18.45
C PHE A 391 3.13 -9.38 -19.34
N ALA A 392 1.92 -9.92 -19.43
CA ALA A 392 0.79 -9.23 -20.03
C ALA A 392 0.43 -7.98 -19.22
N TRP A 393 0.11 -6.88 -19.91
CA TRP A 393 -0.41 -5.66 -19.28
C TRP A 393 -1.80 -5.94 -18.69
N GLU A 394 -2.67 -6.53 -19.51
CA GLU A 394 -3.92 -7.13 -19.08
C GLU A 394 -3.78 -8.64 -19.11
N SER A 395 -3.81 -9.27 -17.95
CA SER A 395 -3.66 -10.72 -17.79
C SER A 395 -5.00 -11.37 -17.40
N ALA A 396 -5.23 -12.61 -17.85
CA ALA A 396 -6.40 -13.43 -17.51
C ALA A 396 -5.97 -14.83 -17.05
N ASP A 397 -6.59 -15.91 -17.55
CA ASP A 397 -6.35 -17.28 -17.09
C ASP A 397 -4.99 -17.89 -17.50
N THR A 398 -4.49 -17.59 -18.71
CA THR A 398 -3.27 -18.23 -19.25
C THR A 398 -1.98 -17.41 -19.08
N GLY A 399 -2.11 -16.14 -18.71
CA GLY A 399 -1.01 -15.18 -18.73
C GLY A 399 -0.71 -14.55 -20.08
N ASP A 400 -1.41 -14.94 -21.14
CA ASP A 400 -1.26 -14.30 -22.46
C ASP A 400 -1.82 -12.87 -22.43
N GLU A 401 -1.32 -12.02 -23.33
CA GLU A 401 -1.78 -10.65 -23.46
C GLU A 401 -3.23 -10.60 -23.96
N VAL A 402 -4.12 -10.02 -23.16
CA VAL A 402 -5.54 -9.85 -23.51
C VAL A 402 -5.96 -8.38 -23.65
N THR A 403 -5.01 -7.43 -23.54
CA THR A 403 -5.28 -6.01 -23.77
C THR A 403 -5.90 -5.80 -25.16
N PRO A 404 -7.08 -5.17 -25.27
CA PRO A 404 -7.66 -4.85 -26.56
C PRO A 404 -6.73 -3.94 -27.35
N ARG A 405 -6.36 -4.33 -28.58
CA ARG A 405 -5.56 -3.47 -29.46
C ARG A 405 -6.33 -2.24 -29.94
N TRP A 406 -7.65 -2.35 -30.02
CA TRP A 406 -8.53 -1.33 -30.56
C TRP A 406 -9.77 -1.19 -29.69
N VAL A 407 -10.16 0.05 -29.40
CA VAL A 407 -11.43 0.36 -28.73
C VAL A 407 -12.22 1.40 -29.53
N PRO A 408 -13.56 1.37 -29.50
CA PRO A 408 -14.36 2.40 -30.15
C PRO A 408 -14.08 3.80 -29.58
N HIS A 409 -14.00 4.81 -30.44
CA HIS A 409 -13.88 6.20 -30.04
C HIS A 409 -15.14 6.66 -29.30
N ALA A 410 -14.98 7.47 -28.24
CA ALA A 410 -16.06 7.91 -27.36
C ALA A 410 -17.17 8.71 -28.09
N SER A 411 -16.86 9.32 -29.24
CA SER A 411 -17.84 10.03 -30.09
C SER A 411 -18.87 9.11 -30.77
N GLY A 412 -18.68 7.79 -30.74
CA GLY A 412 -19.60 6.82 -31.34
C GLY A 412 -19.68 6.86 -32.87
N ASN A 413 -18.75 7.57 -33.53
CA ASN A 413 -18.68 7.72 -34.99
C ASN A 413 -18.17 6.46 -35.72
N GLY A 414 -17.82 5.39 -34.99
CA GLY A 414 -17.28 4.14 -35.53
C GLY A 414 -15.76 4.15 -35.74
N GLU A 415 -15.06 5.23 -35.36
CA GLU A 415 -13.61 5.30 -35.35
C GLU A 415 -13.03 4.40 -34.25
N LEU A 416 -11.90 3.77 -34.54
CA LEU A 416 -11.19 2.90 -33.59
C LEU A 416 -9.92 3.58 -33.12
N ILE A 417 -9.73 3.61 -31.81
CA ILE A 417 -8.52 4.11 -31.17
C ILE A 417 -7.57 2.93 -30.93
N ARG A 418 -6.31 3.10 -31.30
CA ARG A 418 -5.24 2.13 -31.00
C ARG A 418 -4.83 2.27 -29.54
N ILE A 419 -4.90 1.18 -28.77
CA ILE A 419 -4.43 1.13 -27.38
C ILE A 419 -3.08 0.44 -27.35
N TRP A 420 -2.02 1.14 -26.97
CA TRP A 420 -0.63 0.64 -27.03
C TRP A 420 -0.14 -0.07 -25.77
N CYS A 421 -0.88 0.01 -24.66
CA CYS A 421 -0.43 -0.47 -23.34
C CYS A 421 0.07 -1.93 -23.36
N GLY A 422 -0.71 -2.85 -23.96
CA GLY A 422 -0.33 -4.27 -24.07
C GLY A 422 0.98 -4.52 -24.83
N ASP A 423 1.38 -3.60 -25.72
CA ASP A 423 2.59 -3.72 -26.51
C ASP A 423 3.81 -3.08 -25.82
N ILE A 424 3.65 -1.88 -25.24
CA ILE A 424 4.79 -1.03 -24.84
C ILE A 424 4.72 -0.45 -23.42
N GLU A 425 3.67 -0.73 -22.63
CA GLU A 425 3.65 -0.41 -21.19
C GLU A 425 4.28 -1.54 -20.38
N VAL A 426 5.60 -1.62 -20.50
CA VAL A 426 6.39 -2.81 -20.13
C VAL A 426 6.92 -2.78 -18.70
N HIS A 427 6.67 -1.71 -17.95
CA HIS A 427 7.15 -1.58 -16.58
C HIS A 427 6.53 -2.63 -15.64
N ILE A 428 5.38 -3.22 -15.99
CA ILE A 428 4.72 -4.31 -15.24
C ILE A 428 5.65 -5.48 -14.90
N ASN A 429 6.66 -5.74 -15.73
CA ASN A 429 7.67 -6.77 -15.47
C ASN A 429 8.47 -6.48 -14.20
N THR A 430 8.85 -5.22 -14.02
CA THR A 430 9.55 -4.78 -12.83
C THR A 430 8.61 -4.60 -11.65
N ASP A 431 7.37 -4.19 -11.88
CA ASP A 431 6.39 -4.05 -10.79
C ASP A 431 6.10 -5.40 -10.12
N VAL A 432 5.97 -6.46 -10.93
CA VAL A 432 5.82 -7.83 -10.42
C VAL A 432 7.07 -8.25 -9.65
N ALA A 433 8.28 -8.01 -10.18
CA ALA A 433 9.51 -8.33 -9.47
C ALA A 433 9.67 -7.54 -8.17
N TYR A 434 9.25 -6.27 -8.15
CA TYR A 434 9.19 -5.41 -6.98
C TYR A 434 8.29 -6.00 -5.90
N ALA A 435 7.07 -6.36 -6.25
CA ALA A 435 6.15 -6.97 -5.33
C ALA A 435 6.63 -8.32 -4.78
N VAL A 436 7.23 -9.19 -5.63
CA VAL A 436 7.85 -10.46 -5.21
C VAL A 436 8.97 -10.22 -4.20
N TRP A 437 9.87 -9.27 -4.49
CA TRP A 437 10.99 -8.93 -3.62
C TRP A 437 10.50 -8.42 -2.26
N HIS A 438 9.56 -7.48 -2.25
CA HIS A 438 9.04 -6.89 -1.03
C HIS A 438 8.20 -7.88 -0.20
N TYR A 439 7.45 -8.77 -0.84
CA TYR A 439 6.78 -9.88 -0.15
C TYR A 439 7.80 -10.79 0.57
N TRP A 440 8.88 -11.17 -0.11
CA TRP A 440 9.92 -12.00 0.49
C TRP A 440 10.61 -11.30 1.67
N GLN A 441 11.02 -10.04 1.49
CA GLN A 441 11.63 -9.25 2.56
C GLN A 441 10.73 -9.11 3.80
N THR A 442 9.41 -9.01 3.56
CA THR A 442 8.41 -8.85 4.62
C THR A 442 8.08 -10.13 5.36
N THR A 443 8.00 -11.26 4.65
CA THR A 443 7.52 -12.52 5.21
C THR A 443 8.62 -13.46 5.66
N ASP A 444 9.87 -13.25 5.19
CA ASP A 444 10.99 -14.18 5.35
C ASP A 444 10.68 -15.58 4.79
N ASN A 445 9.79 -15.65 3.79
CA ASN A 445 9.35 -16.90 3.19
C ASN A 445 10.33 -17.39 2.11
N ASP A 446 11.48 -17.85 2.57
CA ASP A 446 12.57 -18.37 1.73
C ASP A 446 12.15 -19.54 0.85
N ASP A 447 11.28 -20.44 1.35
CA ASP A 447 10.80 -21.58 0.58
C ASP A 447 9.99 -21.12 -0.64
N TRP A 448 9.06 -20.19 -0.45
CA TRP A 448 8.28 -19.63 -1.56
C TRP A 448 9.17 -18.82 -2.51
N MET A 449 10.12 -18.05 -1.97
CA MET A 449 11.06 -17.30 -2.80
C MET A 449 11.94 -18.23 -3.65
N ARG A 450 12.44 -19.33 -3.07
CA ARG A 450 13.20 -20.36 -3.77
C ARG A 450 12.36 -20.98 -4.89
N ASP A 451 11.14 -21.42 -4.57
CA ASP A 451 10.35 -22.28 -5.47
C ASP A 451 9.65 -21.50 -6.58
N TYR A 452 9.22 -20.26 -6.30
CA TYR A 452 8.40 -19.45 -7.18
C TYR A 452 9.03 -18.09 -7.49
N GLY A 453 9.31 -17.29 -6.46
CA GLY A 453 9.71 -15.88 -6.62
C GLY A 453 11.01 -15.68 -7.39
N ALA A 454 12.00 -16.55 -7.19
CA ALA A 454 13.30 -16.43 -7.83
C ALA A 454 13.23 -16.61 -9.34
N GLU A 455 12.38 -17.52 -9.82
CA GLU A 455 12.16 -17.69 -11.26
C GLU A 455 11.54 -16.45 -11.88
N ILE A 456 10.56 -15.82 -11.21
CA ILE A 456 9.91 -14.59 -11.69
C ILE A 456 10.92 -13.46 -11.87
N ILE A 457 11.68 -13.14 -10.81
CA ILE A 457 12.64 -12.02 -10.85
C ILE A 457 13.74 -12.27 -11.88
N LEU A 458 14.32 -13.48 -11.91
CA LEU A 458 15.43 -13.76 -12.82
C LEU A 458 14.98 -13.81 -14.28
N ASP A 459 13.79 -14.33 -14.58
CA ASP A 459 13.28 -14.46 -15.95
C ASP A 459 12.82 -13.12 -16.53
N THR A 460 12.27 -12.23 -15.70
CA THR A 460 11.97 -10.84 -16.10
C THR A 460 13.23 -9.98 -16.22
N ALA A 461 14.30 -10.27 -15.46
CA ALA A 461 15.62 -9.67 -15.69
C ALA A 461 16.23 -10.08 -17.06
N VAL A 462 16.05 -11.34 -17.48
CA VAL A 462 16.41 -11.79 -18.84
C VAL A 462 15.65 -10.99 -19.91
N PHE A 463 14.38 -10.68 -19.68
CA PHE A 463 13.62 -9.81 -20.58
C PHE A 463 14.24 -8.43 -20.69
N TRP A 464 14.57 -7.78 -19.57
CA TRP A 464 15.16 -6.44 -19.58
C TRP A 464 16.52 -6.37 -20.29
N GLU A 465 17.39 -7.38 -20.10
CA GLU A 465 18.63 -7.50 -20.87
C GLU A 465 18.37 -7.53 -22.38
N SER A 466 17.33 -8.24 -22.82
CA SER A 466 16.98 -8.31 -24.25
C SER A 466 16.25 -7.07 -24.77
N ARG A 467 15.67 -6.25 -23.89
CA ARG A 467 14.84 -5.09 -24.22
C ARG A 467 15.62 -3.79 -24.39
N VAL A 468 16.74 -3.65 -23.67
CA VAL A 468 17.60 -2.46 -23.76
C VAL A 468 18.27 -2.36 -25.13
N SER A 469 18.60 -1.13 -25.54
CA SER A 469 19.32 -0.83 -26.76
C SER A 469 20.61 -0.09 -26.44
N TRP A 470 21.74 -0.55 -26.97
CA TRP A 470 23.02 0.15 -26.80
C TRP A 470 23.06 1.43 -27.65
N ASN A 471 23.39 2.55 -27.02
CA ASN A 471 23.58 3.83 -27.66
C ASN A 471 25.06 4.22 -27.66
N GLN A 472 25.66 4.20 -28.86
CA GLN A 472 27.08 4.45 -29.05
C GLN A 472 27.48 5.90 -28.76
N GLU A 473 26.59 6.88 -28.97
CA GLU A 473 26.91 8.31 -28.80
C GLU A 473 27.02 8.69 -27.32
N ARG A 474 26.12 8.17 -26.48
CA ARG A 474 26.16 8.39 -25.02
C ARG A 474 26.93 7.32 -24.23
N ASN A 475 27.42 6.28 -24.92
CA ASN A 475 28.12 5.13 -24.30
C ASN A 475 27.29 4.51 -23.16
N GLY A 476 26.02 4.23 -23.42
CA GLY A 476 25.08 3.69 -22.44
C GLY A 476 23.90 2.98 -23.06
N TYR A 477 22.95 2.57 -22.24
CA TYR A 477 21.75 1.85 -22.66
C TYR A 477 20.52 2.74 -22.62
N ASP A 478 19.66 2.59 -23.63
CA ASP A 478 18.35 3.21 -23.70
C ASP A 478 17.24 2.16 -23.64
N ILE A 479 16.07 2.57 -23.15
CA ILE A 479 14.80 1.84 -23.32
C ILE A 479 13.87 2.73 -24.14
N LEU A 480 13.70 2.36 -25.40
CA LEU A 480 13.00 3.15 -26.42
C LEU A 480 11.57 2.65 -26.65
N ASP A 481 10.66 3.52 -27.12
CA ASP A 481 9.27 3.21 -27.50
C ASP A 481 8.50 2.50 -26.37
N VAL A 482 8.23 3.24 -25.29
CA VAL A 482 7.52 2.75 -24.10
C VAL A 482 6.36 3.66 -23.70
N ILE A 483 5.51 3.15 -22.82
CA ILE A 483 4.59 3.92 -21.97
C ILE A 483 5.08 3.75 -20.52
N GLY A 484 5.20 4.86 -19.78
CA GLY A 484 5.39 4.85 -18.33
C GLY A 484 4.04 4.87 -17.61
N PRO A 485 4.00 4.91 -16.27
CA PRO A 485 2.74 4.99 -15.53
C PRO A 485 1.81 6.10 -16.00
N ASP A 486 2.34 7.21 -16.52
CA ASP A 486 1.54 8.22 -17.19
C ASP A 486 1.15 7.82 -18.62
N GLU A 487 0.03 7.11 -18.75
CA GLU A 487 -0.53 6.63 -20.03
C GLU A 487 -1.01 7.76 -20.99
N ASN A 488 -0.96 9.03 -20.60
CA ASN A 488 -1.24 10.13 -21.54
C ASN A 488 -0.14 10.26 -22.61
N HIS A 489 1.06 9.78 -22.33
CA HIS A 489 2.21 9.87 -23.21
C HIS A 489 2.65 8.48 -23.66
N ASP A 490 2.27 8.13 -24.88
CA ASP A 490 2.71 6.90 -25.54
C ASP A 490 3.93 7.10 -26.44
N ARG A 491 4.62 5.98 -26.69
CA ARG A 491 5.78 5.90 -27.60
C ARG A 491 6.93 6.82 -27.22
N VAL A 492 7.11 7.04 -25.92
CA VAL A 492 8.20 7.86 -25.39
C VAL A 492 9.48 7.05 -25.25
N ASN A 493 10.61 7.74 -25.14
CA ASN A 493 11.92 7.12 -24.92
C ASN A 493 12.43 7.45 -23.52
N ASN A 494 13.09 6.47 -22.90
CA ASN A 494 13.81 6.65 -21.64
C ASN A 494 12.93 7.25 -20.54
N ASN A 495 11.73 6.70 -20.36
CA ASN A 495 10.87 7.07 -19.24
C ASN A 495 11.61 6.80 -17.91
N ALA A 496 11.70 7.81 -17.06
CA ALA A 496 12.51 7.77 -15.85
C ALA A 496 12.02 6.71 -14.86
N PHE A 497 10.70 6.55 -14.69
CA PHE A 497 10.14 5.47 -13.87
C PHE A 497 10.61 4.11 -14.37
N THR A 498 10.39 3.82 -15.66
CA THR A 498 10.77 2.56 -16.28
C THR A 498 12.27 2.29 -16.12
N ASN A 499 13.12 3.23 -16.52
CA ASN A 499 14.57 3.03 -16.51
C ASN A 499 15.12 2.83 -15.08
N LEU A 500 14.73 3.67 -14.12
CA LEU A 500 15.24 3.54 -12.75
C LEU A 500 14.69 2.33 -12.01
N MET A 501 13.44 1.93 -12.30
CA MET A 501 12.90 0.67 -11.80
C MET A 501 13.65 -0.53 -12.40
N VAL A 502 13.99 -0.52 -13.70
CA VAL A 502 14.82 -1.58 -14.32
C VAL A 502 16.22 -1.64 -13.70
N GLN A 503 16.83 -0.50 -13.40
CA GLN A 503 18.09 -0.47 -12.66
C GLN A 503 17.94 -1.14 -11.28
N TRP A 504 16.90 -0.80 -10.51
CA TRP A 504 16.59 -1.45 -9.24
C TRP A 504 16.36 -2.97 -9.40
N HIS A 505 15.68 -3.37 -10.47
CA HIS A 505 15.37 -4.76 -10.76
C HIS A 505 16.63 -5.58 -11.00
N LEU A 506 17.51 -5.14 -11.90
CA LEU A 506 18.76 -5.85 -12.19
C LEU A 506 19.67 -5.94 -10.97
N GLN A 507 19.72 -4.89 -10.13
CA GLN A 507 20.41 -4.92 -8.82
C GLN A 507 19.84 -6.01 -7.91
N SER A 508 18.52 -6.05 -7.78
CA SER A 508 17.81 -7.01 -6.93
C SER A 508 17.94 -8.44 -7.45
N ALA A 509 17.92 -8.64 -8.78
CA ALA A 509 18.12 -9.92 -9.42
C ALA A 509 19.54 -10.49 -9.17
N LEU A 510 20.56 -9.63 -9.20
CA LEU A 510 21.94 -10.02 -8.87
C LEU A 510 22.09 -10.38 -7.38
N ALA A 511 21.51 -9.58 -6.48
CA ALA A 511 21.51 -9.87 -5.04
C ALA A 511 20.78 -11.18 -4.71
N LEU A 512 19.61 -11.39 -5.33
CA LEU A 512 18.87 -12.64 -5.27
C LEU A 512 19.71 -13.82 -5.78
N TRP A 513 20.38 -13.66 -6.91
CA TRP A 513 21.21 -14.71 -7.50
C TRP A 513 22.34 -15.13 -6.57
N ASP A 514 22.98 -14.19 -5.90
CA ASP A 514 24.02 -14.47 -4.91
C ASP A 514 23.47 -15.20 -3.68
N TRP A 515 22.33 -14.76 -3.15
CA TRP A 515 21.64 -15.48 -2.07
C TRP A 515 21.26 -16.91 -2.49
N LEU A 516 20.66 -17.08 -3.68
CA LEU A 516 20.18 -18.38 -4.15
C LEU A 516 21.33 -19.38 -4.36
N LYS A 517 22.47 -18.93 -4.89
CA LYS A 517 23.68 -19.78 -5.01
C LYS A 517 24.21 -20.23 -3.64
N GLN A 518 24.15 -19.36 -2.64
CA GLN A 518 24.67 -19.64 -1.30
C GLN A 518 23.72 -20.54 -0.50
N ALA A 519 22.44 -20.20 -0.49
CA ALA A 519 21.43 -20.88 0.31
C ALA A 519 20.86 -22.15 -0.36
N TYR A 520 20.68 -22.12 -1.68
CA TYR A 520 19.99 -23.17 -2.46
C TYR A 520 20.73 -23.52 -3.76
N PRO A 521 21.97 -24.07 -3.67
CA PRO A 521 22.82 -24.31 -4.84
C PRO A 521 22.17 -25.19 -5.90
N GLU A 522 21.37 -26.21 -5.51
CA GLU A 522 20.66 -27.08 -6.46
C GLU A 522 19.61 -26.31 -7.27
N LYS A 523 18.79 -25.48 -6.61
CA LYS A 523 17.81 -24.63 -7.30
C LYS A 523 18.48 -23.59 -8.18
N SER A 524 19.60 -23.01 -7.72
CA SER A 524 20.39 -22.08 -8.54
C SER A 524 20.91 -22.76 -9.81
N ALA A 525 21.42 -24.00 -9.73
CA ALA A 525 21.89 -24.74 -10.89
C ALA A 525 20.75 -25.06 -11.87
N GLN A 526 19.56 -25.42 -11.34
CA GLN A 526 18.36 -25.62 -12.16
C GLN A 526 17.98 -24.33 -12.91
N LEU A 527 17.88 -23.19 -12.22
CA LEU A 527 17.50 -21.91 -12.83
C LEU A 527 18.58 -21.39 -13.79
N ALA A 528 19.87 -21.62 -13.50
CA ALA A 528 20.94 -21.30 -14.44
C ALA A 528 20.75 -22.02 -15.79
N GLN A 529 20.40 -23.31 -15.74
CA GLN A 529 20.14 -24.09 -16.94
C GLN A 529 18.84 -23.65 -17.62
N GLN A 530 17.77 -23.46 -16.86
CA GLN A 530 16.45 -23.13 -17.38
C GLN A 530 16.40 -21.75 -18.05
N LEU A 531 17.02 -20.74 -17.43
CA LEU A 531 16.99 -19.33 -17.86
C LEU A 531 18.28 -18.90 -18.59
N ASN A 532 19.20 -19.84 -18.82
CA ASN A 532 20.50 -19.60 -19.44
C ASN A 532 21.30 -18.48 -18.74
N LEU A 533 21.42 -18.54 -17.41
CA LEU A 533 22.11 -17.53 -16.59
C LEU A 533 23.63 -17.76 -16.61
N THR A 534 24.29 -17.38 -17.70
CA THR A 534 25.75 -17.48 -17.81
C THR A 534 26.46 -16.35 -17.06
N THR A 535 27.75 -16.51 -16.79
CA THR A 535 28.57 -15.45 -16.19
C THR A 535 28.57 -14.18 -17.04
N GLU A 536 28.60 -14.31 -18.36
CA GLU A 536 28.55 -13.19 -19.30
C GLU A 536 27.24 -12.43 -19.20
N ARG A 537 26.10 -13.13 -19.09
CA ARG A 537 24.78 -12.53 -18.87
C ARG A 537 24.72 -11.74 -17.57
N LEU A 538 25.22 -12.31 -16.48
CA LEU A 538 25.23 -11.63 -15.17
C LEU A 538 26.14 -10.39 -15.19
N HIS A 539 27.30 -10.46 -15.87
CA HIS A 539 28.14 -9.28 -16.10
C HIS A 539 27.45 -8.23 -16.99
N GLN A 540 26.70 -8.67 -17.99
CA GLN A 540 25.91 -7.78 -18.84
C GLN A 540 24.84 -7.05 -18.03
N TRP A 541 24.20 -7.70 -17.06
CA TRP A 541 23.25 -7.04 -16.15
C TRP A 541 23.92 -5.96 -15.31
N VAL A 542 25.14 -6.20 -14.81
CA VAL A 542 25.96 -5.18 -14.13
C VAL A 542 26.26 -4.00 -15.05
N ASP A 543 26.69 -4.24 -16.29
CA ASP A 543 26.99 -3.14 -17.24
C ASP A 543 25.73 -2.33 -17.59
N ILE A 544 24.58 -3.00 -17.75
CA ILE A 544 23.30 -2.32 -18.02
C ILE A 544 22.88 -1.44 -16.86
N GLN A 545 22.84 -1.97 -15.62
CA GLN A 545 22.37 -1.17 -14.48
C GLN A 545 23.26 0.05 -14.19
N GLU A 546 24.55 0.00 -14.52
CA GLU A 546 25.48 1.12 -14.34
C GLU A 546 25.39 2.19 -15.44
N ARG A 547 24.89 1.83 -16.64
CA ARG A 547 24.92 2.67 -17.83
C ARG A 547 23.56 2.94 -18.47
N LEU A 548 22.47 2.54 -17.81
CA LEU A 548 21.13 2.85 -18.25
C LEU A 548 20.87 4.36 -18.15
N TYR A 549 20.43 4.98 -19.24
CA TYR A 549 20.27 6.43 -19.32
C TYR A 549 19.06 6.92 -18.50
N VAL A 550 19.25 8.02 -17.78
CA VAL A 550 18.20 8.76 -17.07
C VAL A 550 18.54 10.23 -17.16
N ASN A 551 17.59 11.05 -17.60
CA ASN A 551 17.79 12.49 -17.64
C ASN A 551 17.42 13.13 -16.29
N GLU A 552 18.43 13.33 -15.45
CA GLU A 552 18.29 14.01 -14.17
C GLU A 552 19.29 15.18 -14.10
N ASP A 553 18.79 16.36 -13.79
CA ASP A 553 19.65 17.49 -13.48
C ASP A 553 20.24 17.29 -12.07
N LYS A 554 21.47 16.78 -12.01
CA LYS A 554 22.17 16.50 -10.75
C LYS A 554 22.39 17.73 -9.84
N SER A 555 22.26 18.95 -10.36
CA SER A 555 22.41 20.17 -9.55
C SER A 555 21.13 20.51 -8.77
N THR A 556 19.97 20.27 -9.39
CA THR A 556 18.66 20.55 -8.80
C THR A 556 18.04 19.29 -8.18
N GLY A 557 18.26 18.12 -8.76
CA GLY A 557 17.54 16.88 -8.47
C GLY A 557 16.26 16.71 -9.30
N LEU A 558 15.97 17.61 -10.24
CA LEU A 558 14.79 17.49 -11.10
C LEU A 558 15.00 16.36 -12.13
N ILE A 559 14.08 15.41 -12.15
CA ILE A 559 14.11 14.23 -13.04
C ILE A 559 13.15 14.49 -14.20
N GLU A 560 13.61 14.37 -15.44
CA GLU A 560 12.71 14.45 -16.59
C GLU A 560 11.92 13.15 -16.74
N GLN A 561 10.61 13.24 -16.91
CA GLN A 561 9.72 12.08 -16.98
C GLN A 561 10.07 11.13 -18.13
N PHE A 562 10.41 11.68 -19.29
CA PHE A 562 10.96 10.96 -20.44
C PHE A 562 11.73 11.93 -21.32
N GLU A 563 12.61 11.42 -22.18
CA GLU A 563 13.43 12.25 -23.07
C GLU A 563 12.54 13.07 -24.01
N GLY A 564 12.49 14.39 -23.81
CA GLY A 564 11.63 15.29 -24.60
C GLY A 564 10.47 15.94 -23.83
N PHE A 565 10.22 15.55 -22.58
CA PHE A 565 9.06 16.03 -21.82
C PHE A 565 9.10 17.55 -21.58
N TYR A 566 10.27 18.12 -21.30
CA TYR A 566 10.38 19.55 -21.03
C TYR A 566 10.07 20.44 -22.24
N GLN A 567 10.10 19.87 -23.45
CA GLN A 567 9.81 20.59 -24.70
C GLN A 567 8.33 20.55 -25.08
N LEU A 568 7.50 19.78 -24.38
CA LEU A 568 6.05 19.75 -24.57
C LEU A 568 5.38 21.05 -24.13
N GLU A 569 4.15 21.28 -24.61
CA GLU A 569 3.36 22.47 -24.27
C GLU A 569 3.02 22.49 -22.76
N GLU A 570 3.43 23.54 -22.04
CA GLU A 570 3.02 23.74 -20.64
C GLU A 570 1.56 24.20 -20.58
N VAL A 571 0.77 23.52 -19.75
CA VAL A 571 -0.67 23.78 -19.63
C VAL A 571 -1.04 24.02 -18.18
N ASN A 572 -1.92 25.01 -17.96
CA ASN A 572 -2.53 25.25 -16.66
C ASN A 572 -3.86 24.47 -16.56
N LEU A 573 -3.90 23.45 -15.71
CA LEU A 573 -5.09 22.60 -15.56
C LEU A 573 -6.35 23.36 -15.12
N ALA A 574 -6.17 24.50 -14.45
CA ALA A 574 -7.28 25.34 -14.01
C ALA A 574 -8.07 25.95 -15.19
N ASP A 575 -7.47 26.07 -16.38
CA ASP A 575 -8.12 26.64 -17.56
C ASP A 575 -9.19 25.71 -18.16
N TYR A 576 -9.21 24.44 -17.74
CA TYR A 576 -10.18 23.42 -18.17
C TYR A 576 -11.33 23.23 -17.20
N GLU A 577 -11.39 24.00 -16.11
CA GLU A 577 -12.45 23.87 -15.10
C GLU A 577 -13.63 24.82 -15.36
N PRO A 578 -14.88 24.40 -15.07
CA PRO A 578 -15.27 23.07 -14.59
C PRO A 578 -15.31 22.03 -15.72
N ARG A 579 -14.77 20.83 -15.47
CA ARG A 579 -14.94 19.66 -16.35
C ARG A 579 -15.65 18.48 -15.69
N SER A 580 -16.05 17.51 -16.51
CA SER A 580 -16.76 16.29 -16.10
C SER A 580 -16.08 14.99 -16.55
N GLN A 581 -14.91 15.08 -17.17
CA GLN A 581 -14.14 13.95 -17.69
C GLN A 581 -12.65 14.25 -17.65
N SER A 582 -11.81 13.25 -17.93
CA SER A 582 -10.35 13.39 -17.96
C SER A 582 -9.89 14.38 -19.03
N LEU A 583 -8.69 14.94 -18.87
CA LEU A 583 -8.11 15.81 -19.91
C LEU A 583 -7.92 15.09 -21.24
N GLN A 584 -7.53 13.81 -21.22
CA GLN A 584 -7.47 12.99 -22.42
C GLN A 584 -8.85 12.82 -23.07
N GLY A 585 -9.91 12.65 -22.28
CA GLY A 585 -11.29 12.60 -22.78
C GLY A 585 -11.75 13.91 -23.42
N LEU A 586 -11.22 15.06 -22.98
CA LEU A 586 -11.53 16.38 -23.55
C LEU A 586 -10.72 16.70 -24.81
N LEU A 587 -9.42 16.41 -24.77
CA LEU A 587 -8.47 16.84 -25.80
C LEU A 587 -8.25 15.79 -26.89
N GLY A 588 -8.53 14.52 -26.60
CA GLY A 588 -8.09 13.38 -27.41
C GLY A 588 -6.68 12.93 -27.05
N ILE A 589 -6.26 11.76 -27.54
CA ILE A 589 -4.96 11.15 -27.21
C ILE A 589 -3.82 12.00 -27.77
N GLU A 590 -3.85 12.32 -29.07
CA GLU A 590 -2.77 13.01 -29.76
C GLU A 590 -2.50 14.38 -29.15
N ALA A 591 -3.54 15.17 -28.91
CA ALA A 591 -3.39 16.52 -28.36
C ALA A 591 -2.94 16.52 -26.90
N THR A 592 -3.23 15.46 -26.14
CA THR A 592 -2.78 15.31 -24.74
C THR A 592 -1.32 14.90 -24.68
N ASN A 593 -0.88 14.01 -25.58
CA ASN A 593 0.52 13.56 -25.70
C ASN A 593 1.50 14.72 -26.00
N GLU A 594 1.02 15.79 -26.65
CA GLU A 594 1.81 17.00 -26.94
C GLU A 594 1.92 18.00 -25.75
N LYS A 595 1.32 17.70 -24.59
CA LYS A 595 1.18 18.63 -23.45
C LYS A 595 1.75 18.04 -22.17
N GLN A 596 2.27 18.89 -21.29
CA GLN A 596 2.73 18.48 -19.95
C GLN A 596 1.56 18.19 -18.99
N ILE A 597 0.69 17.24 -19.34
CA ILE A 597 -0.49 16.81 -18.59
C ILE A 597 -0.36 15.34 -18.23
N LEU A 598 -0.22 15.05 -16.95
CA LEU A 598 -0.11 13.68 -16.45
C LEU A 598 -1.49 13.12 -16.09
N LYS A 599 -1.75 11.88 -16.50
CA LYS A 599 -2.90 11.08 -16.06
C LYS A 599 -2.79 10.73 -14.57
N GLN A 600 -1.57 10.42 -14.13
CA GLN A 600 -1.24 9.89 -12.81
C GLN A 600 0.25 10.07 -12.48
N PRO A 601 0.70 9.84 -11.22
CA PRO A 601 2.11 9.86 -10.85
C PRO A 601 2.98 8.96 -11.75
N ASP A 602 4.09 9.50 -12.23
CA ASP A 602 5.13 8.77 -12.96
C ASP A 602 6.48 8.94 -12.24
N VAL A 603 7.14 10.10 -12.38
CA VAL A 603 8.33 10.45 -11.56
C VAL A 603 8.00 10.42 -10.07
N LEU A 604 6.84 10.93 -9.67
CA LEU A 604 6.41 10.86 -8.26
C LEU A 604 6.14 9.41 -7.82
N MET A 605 5.71 8.52 -8.73
CA MET A 605 5.56 7.09 -8.40
C MET A 605 6.92 6.44 -8.13
N LEU A 606 7.92 6.76 -8.95
CA LEU A 606 9.31 6.33 -8.77
C LEU A 606 9.86 6.80 -7.41
N LEU A 607 9.68 8.08 -7.09
CA LEU A 607 10.13 8.65 -5.82
C LEU A 607 9.40 8.05 -4.61
N TYR A 608 8.20 7.49 -4.81
CA TYR A 608 7.49 6.74 -3.78
C TYR A 608 8.05 5.31 -3.63
N LEU A 609 8.15 4.54 -4.72
CA LEU A 609 8.56 3.14 -4.67
C LEU A 609 10.02 2.96 -4.28
N LEU A 610 10.89 3.91 -4.64
CA LEU A 610 12.32 3.94 -4.30
C LEU A 610 12.65 5.09 -3.33
N ARG A 611 11.70 5.45 -2.46
CA ARG A 611 11.78 6.58 -1.53
C ARG A 611 13.01 6.60 -0.62
N GLU A 612 13.62 5.46 -0.36
CA GLU A 612 14.87 5.34 0.40
C GLU A 612 16.11 5.85 -0.36
N ARG A 613 16.02 6.01 -1.68
CA ARG A 613 17.11 6.47 -2.54
C ARG A 613 17.17 7.99 -2.69
N TYR A 614 16.12 8.70 -2.30
CA TYR A 614 15.96 10.12 -2.58
C TYR A 614 15.86 10.93 -1.30
N ASP A 615 16.53 12.09 -1.29
CA ASP A 615 16.44 13.03 -0.19
C ASP A 615 15.19 13.93 -0.29
N TYR A 616 14.92 14.65 0.79
CA TYR A 616 13.80 15.59 0.89
C TYR A 616 13.84 16.66 -0.22
N LYS A 617 15.03 17.14 -0.61
CA LYS A 617 15.18 18.23 -1.58
C LYS A 617 14.76 17.77 -2.97
N THR A 618 15.22 16.60 -3.38
CA THR A 618 14.85 15.96 -4.65
C THR A 618 13.35 15.69 -4.70
N LEU A 619 12.77 15.17 -3.62
CA LEU A 619 11.31 14.99 -3.54
C LEU A 619 10.56 16.32 -3.69
N ALA A 620 10.95 17.36 -2.95
CA ALA A 620 10.28 18.65 -2.97
C ALA A 620 10.30 19.30 -4.37
N ILE A 621 11.44 19.24 -5.06
CA ILE A 621 11.59 19.83 -6.40
C ILE A 621 10.73 19.12 -7.44
N ASN A 622 10.72 17.79 -7.44
CA ASN A 622 9.89 17.02 -8.36
C ASN A 622 8.40 17.14 -7.99
N TRP A 623 8.06 17.22 -6.70
CA TRP A 623 6.69 17.47 -6.23
C TRP A 623 6.15 18.79 -6.78
N ASP A 624 6.89 19.88 -6.61
CA ASP A 624 6.49 21.22 -7.08
C ASP A 624 6.31 21.25 -8.60
N TYR A 625 7.09 20.45 -9.33
CA TYR A 625 7.03 20.37 -10.78
C TYR A 625 5.85 19.53 -11.29
N TYR A 626 5.68 18.31 -10.77
CA TYR A 626 4.76 17.32 -11.32
C TYR A 626 3.35 17.37 -10.72
N THR A 627 3.21 17.79 -9.46
CA THR A 627 1.88 17.82 -8.79
C THR A 627 0.91 18.74 -9.53
N LYS A 628 1.35 19.94 -9.93
CA LYS A 628 0.49 20.90 -10.65
C LYS A 628 0.11 20.47 -12.07
N ARG A 629 0.78 19.45 -12.61
CA ARG A 629 0.58 18.90 -13.97
C ARG A 629 -0.24 17.62 -13.97
N THR A 630 -0.59 17.07 -12.81
CA THR A 630 -1.30 15.80 -12.69
C THR A 630 -2.82 16.02 -12.57
N ASP A 631 -3.61 15.31 -13.39
CA ASP A 631 -5.07 15.31 -13.29
C ASP A 631 -5.57 14.47 -12.11
N HIS A 632 -5.61 15.06 -10.91
CA HIS A 632 -6.11 14.36 -9.72
C HIS A 632 -7.61 14.08 -9.73
N THR A 633 -8.39 14.87 -10.47
CA THR A 633 -9.86 14.85 -10.40
C THR A 633 -10.44 13.75 -11.26
N TYR A 634 -10.05 13.69 -12.54
CA TYR A 634 -10.60 12.75 -13.51
C TYR A 634 -9.54 11.92 -14.23
N GLY A 635 -8.26 12.08 -13.90
CA GLY A 635 -7.20 11.17 -14.31
C GLY A 635 -7.38 9.79 -13.67
N SER A 636 -6.29 9.14 -13.30
CA SER A 636 -6.38 7.81 -12.70
C SER A 636 -6.78 7.84 -11.23
N SER A 637 -7.55 6.82 -10.81
CA SER A 637 -7.88 6.60 -9.39
C SER A 637 -6.66 6.24 -8.52
N LEU A 638 -5.56 5.82 -9.14
CA LEU A 638 -4.29 5.46 -8.51
C LEU A 638 -3.56 6.68 -7.93
N GLY A 639 -3.72 7.84 -8.55
CA GLY A 639 -2.84 8.99 -8.32
C GLY A 639 -2.98 9.71 -6.96
N PRO A 640 -4.21 9.98 -6.46
CA PRO A 640 -4.37 10.76 -5.24
C PRO A 640 -3.75 10.12 -3.99
N ALA A 641 -3.86 8.79 -3.82
CA ALA A 641 -3.25 8.11 -2.68
C ALA A 641 -1.74 8.32 -2.59
N ILE A 642 -1.03 8.20 -3.72
CA ILE A 642 0.42 8.41 -3.78
C ILE A 642 0.78 9.87 -3.46
N HIS A 643 -0.01 10.82 -3.95
CA HIS A 643 0.16 12.22 -3.59
C HIS A 643 -0.06 12.48 -2.09
N ALA A 644 -1.01 11.77 -1.46
CA ALA A 644 -1.21 11.87 -0.02
C ALA A 644 0.03 11.38 0.76
N ILE A 645 0.63 10.27 0.36
CA ILE A 645 1.84 9.73 0.98
C ILE A 645 3.01 10.72 0.86
N LEU A 646 3.29 11.20 -0.35
CA LEU A 646 4.42 12.11 -0.58
C LEU A 646 4.21 13.49 0.04
N ALA A 647 2.97 13.98 0.13
CA ALA A 647 2.67 15.19 0.89
C ALA A 647 2.97 15.02 2.39
N CYS A 648 2.72 13.84 2.97
CA CYS A 648 3.13 13.54 4.35
C CYS A 648 4.66 13.54 4.50
N ASP A 649 5.40 13.01 3.53
CA ASP A 649 6.87 13.04 3.52
C ASP A 649 7.44 14.46 3.42
N LEU A 650 6.70 15.36 2.76
CA LEU A 650 7.00 16.79 2.66
C LEU A 650 6.49 17.61 3.85
N ASN A 651 6.01 16.94 4.90
CA ASN A 651 5.44 17.56 6.08
C ASN A 651 4.20 18.45 5.81
N GLN A 652 3.31 18.02 4.90
CA GLN A 652 2.10 18.73 4.48
C GLN A 652 0.81 17.92 4.77
N PRO A 653 0.49 17.58 6.02
CA PRO A 653 -0.61 16.67 6.36
C PRO A 653 -1.99 17.15 5.91
N SER A 654 -2.25 18.46 5.91
CA SER A 654 -3.53 19.02 5.42
C SER A 654 -3.69 18.86 3.90
N HIS A 655 -2.59 18.98 3.14
CA HIS A 655 -2.58 18.76 1.70
C HIS A 655 -2.74 17.25 1.41
N ALA A 656 -2.02 16.42 2.17
CA ALA A 656 -2.17 14.97 2.12
C ALA A 656 -3.62 14.53 2.36
N TYR A 657 -4.29 15.09 3.36
CA TYR A 657 -5.68 14.78 3.68
C TYR A 657 -6.66 15.08 2.55
N THR A 658 -6.42 16.15 1.78
CA THR A 658 -7.23 16.47 0.59
C THR A 658 -7.11 15.38 -0.47
N HIS A 659 -5.90 14.92 -0.75
CA HIS A 659 -5.65 13.85 -1.71
C HIS A 659 -6.14 12.49 -1.21
N PHE A 660 -6.01 12.23 0.08
CA PHE A 660 -6.53 11.04 0.75
C PHE A 660 -8.05 10.92 0.58
N LEU A 661 -8.82 11.97 0.88
CA LEU A 661 -10.27 11.93 0.73
C LEU A 661 -10.70 11.74 -0.73
N ARG A 662 -9.98 12.33 -1.69
CA ARG A 662 -10.22 12.09 -3.13
C ARG A 662 -10.07 10.62 -3.51
N SER A 663 -9.21 9.87 -2.82
CA SER A 663 -9.03 8.44 -3.02
C SER A 663 -10.06 7.62 -2.22
N ALA A 664 -10.28 7.98 -0.96
CA ALA A 664 -11.12 7.22 -0.03
C ALA A 664 -12.61 7.26 -0.42
N LEU A 665 -13.05 8.33 -1.08
CA LEU A 665 -14.43 8.56 -1.48
C LEU A 665 -14.72 8.23 -2.95
N VAL A 666 -13.75 7.66 -3.70
CA VAL A 666 -13.90 7.37 -5.14
C VAL A 666 -15.20 6.64 -5.43
N ASP A 667 -15.43 5.54 -4.73
CA ASP A 667 -16.61 4.70 -4.94
C ASP A 667 -17.80 5.13 -4.09
N LEU A 668 -17.60 5.65 -2.88
CA LEU A 668 -18.72 6.02 -1.99
C LEU A 668 -19.49 7.24 -2.50
N GLU A 669 -18.79 8.24 -3.05
CA GLU A 669 -19.38 9.50 -3.53
C GLU A 669 -19.35 9.64 -5.06
N ASP A 670 -18.88 8.61 -5.79
CA ASP A 670 -18.75 8.61 -7.25
C ASP A 670 -18.05 9.87 -7.80
N VAL A 671 -16.99 10.31 -7.12
CA VAL A 671 -16.30 11.59 -7.44
C VAL A 671 -15.69 11.60 -8.85
N ARG A 672 -15.53 10.42 -9.46
CA ARG A 672 -15.05 10.22 -10.84
C ARG A 672 -16.15 9.95 -11.86
N ARG A 673 -17.41 9.78 -11.42
CA ARG A 673 -18.60 9.52 -12.27
C ARG A 673 -18.57 8.21 -13.05
N ASN A 674 -17.88 7.21 -12.50
CA ASN A 674 -17.70 5.90 -13.12
C ASN A 674 -17.72 4.75 -12.09
N ALA A 675 -18.15 5.00 -10.85
CA ALA A 675 -18.32 3.94 -9.84
C ALA A 675 -19.37 2.91 -10.28
N ALA A 676 -20.31 3.26 -11.17
CA ALA A 676 -21.24 2.32 -11.81
C ALA A 676 -20.54 1.15 -12.53
N GLU A 677 -19.29 1.33 -12.96
CA GLU A 677 -18.50 0.34 -13.69
C GLU A 677 -17.84 -0.72 -12.79
N GLY A 678 -17.77 -0.47 -11.48
CA GLY A 678 -17.14 -1.33 -10.47
C GLY A 678 -16.19 -0.56 -9.53
N ILE A 679 -15.93 -1.16 -8.36
CA ILE A 679 -15.08 -0.65 -7.27
C ILE A 679 -13.64 -0.47 -7.73
N HIS A 680 -12.99 0.63 -7.38
CA HIS A 680 -11.61 0.92 -7.78
C HIS A 680 -10.60 0.27 -6.82
N ALA A 681 -10.22 -0.98 -7.08
CA ALA A 681 -9.39 -1.79 -6.20
C ALA A 681 -8.01 -1.16 -5.91
N ALA A 682 -7.35 -0.59 -6.91
CA ALA A 682 -6.07 0.10 -6.72
C ALA A 682 -6.20 1.35 -5.85
N SER A 683 -7.31 2.09 -6.00
CA SER A 683 -7.58 3.24 -5.13
C SER A 683 -7.78 2.79 -3.68
N ALA A 684 -8.51 1.70 -3.46
CA ALA A 684 -8.70 1.10 -2.14
C ALA A 684 -7.38 0.67 -1.50
N GLY A 685 -6.48 0.07 -2.28
CA GLY A 685 -5.13 -0.31 -1.82
C GLY A 685 -4.27 0.92 -1.51
N GLY A 686 -4.34 1.94 -2.36
CA GLY A 686 -3.70 3.23 -2.15
C GLY A 686 -4.20 3.94 -0.89
N VAL A 687 -5.48 3.87 -0.55
CA VAL A 687 -6.05 4.43 0.69
C VAL A 687 -5.37 3.84 1.92
N TRP A 688 -5.20 2.51 1.97
CA TRP A 688 -4.47 1.86 3.05
C TRP A 688 -3.01 2.36 3.12
N GLN A 689 -2.33 2.44 1.98
CA GLN A 689 -0.94 2.92 1.90
C GLN A 689 -0.82 4.38 2.37
N ALA A 690 -1.76 5.25 1.99
CA ALA A 690 -1.82 6.64 2.44
C ALA A 690 -1.98 6.76 3.96
N VAL A 691 -2.79 5.89 4.55
CA VAL A 691 -2.95 5.83 6.01
C VAL A 691 -1.69 5.33 6.70
N VAL A 692 -1.11 4.22 6.25
CA VAL A 692 -0.02 3.54 6.95
C VAL A 692 1.35 4.16 6.63
N PHE A 693 1.70 4.28 5.35
CA PHE A 693 2.99 4.81 4.90
C PHE A 693 3.04 6.33 4.81
N GLY A 694 1.89 6.98 4.67
CA GLY A 694 1.74 8.44 4.69
C GLY A 694 1.52 8.97 6.11
N PHE A 695 0.28 8.97 6.61
CA PHE A 695 -0.09 9.57 7.91
C PHE A 695 0.53 8.85 9.11
N GLY A 696 0.57 7.52 9.12
CA GLY A 696 1.30 6.75 10.11
C GLY A 696 2.82 6.87 9.97
N GLY A 697 3.28 7.31 8.79
CA GLY A 697 4.68 7.51 8.46
C GLY A 697 5.51 6.24 8.64
N ILE A 698 4.91 5.07 8.40
CA ILE A 698 5.63 3.80 8.57
C ILE A 698 6.80 3.74 7.58
N ARG A 699 7.96 3.31 8.09
CA ARG A 699 9.18 3.01 7.35
C ARG A 699 9.61 1.59 7.68
N MET A 700 9.86 0.80 6.65
CA MET A 700 10.37 -0.55 6.82
C MET A 700 11.88 -0.49 7.00
N THR A 701 12.38 -0.98 8.13
CA THR A 701 13.82 -1.07 8.41
C THR A 701 14.23 -2.53 8.54
N GLN A 702 15.54 -2.81 8.51
CA GLN A 702 16.06 -4.16 8.78
C GLN A 702 15.65 -4.73 10.16
N PHE A 703 15.21 -3.86 11.08
CA PHE A 703 14.79 -4.23 12.44
C PHE A 703 13.26 -4.28 12.60
N GLY A 704 12.50 -4.02 11.53
CA GLY A 704 11.04 -3.97 11.54
C GLY A 704 10.47 -2.59 11.19
N PRO A 705 9.13 -2.47 11.17
CA PRO A 705 8.44 -1.22 10.86
C PRO A 705 8.61 -0.18 11.98
N VAL A 706 8.91 1.06 11.62
CA VAL A 706 9.04 2.21 12.54
C VAL A 706 8.09 3.32 12.09
N ALA A 707 7.42 3.98 13.03
CA ALA A 707 6.48 5.06 12.75
C ALA A 707 7.10 6.46 12.86
N CYS A 708 6.84 7.30 11.87
CA CYS A 708 7.15 8.74 11.85
C CYS A 708 5.86 9.53 11.56
N PRO A 709 4.90 9.57 12.51
CA PRO A 709 3.54 10.00 12.24
C PRO A 709 3.45 11.46 11.76
N ASN A 710 2.55 11.69 10.82
CA ASN A 710 2.18 13.00 10.29
C ASN A 710 0.65 13.12 10.19
N LEU A 711 -0.04 13.06 11.33
CA LEU A 711 -1.50 13.00 11.37
C LEU A 711 -2.13 14.35 10.95
N PRO A 712 -3.25 14.34 10.19
CA PRO A 712 -3.97 15.56 9.90
C PRO A 712 -4.63 16.11 11.19
N PRO A 713 -4.92 17.42 11.26
CA PRO A 713 -5.46 18.05 12.47
C PRO A 713 -6.76 17.42 12.99
N SER A 714 -7.57 16.82 12.12
CA SER A 714 -8.83 16.15 12.50
C SER A 714 -8.64 14.81 13.21
N TRP A 715 -7.49 14.14 13.03
CA TRP A 715 -7.26 12.79 13.57
C TRP A 715 -6.60 12.87 14.94
N LYS A 716 -7.35 12.47 15.97
CA LYS A 716 -6.89 12.42 17.35
C LYS A 716 -6.06 11.18 17.64
N ARG A 717 -6.37 10.08 16.96
CA ARG A 717 -5.72 8.79 17.12
C ARG A 717 -5.76 8.03 15.80
N LEU A 718 -4.66 7.33 15.49
CA LEU A 718 -4.55 6.36 14.42
C LEU A 718 -3.98 5.07 15.03
N LYS A 719 -4.75 3.98 15.00
CA LYS A 719 -4.32 2.68 15.50
C LYS A 719 -4.50 1.60 14.45
N PHE A 720 -3.48 0.76 14.28
CA PHE A 720 -3.44 -0.35 13.36
C PHE A 720 -2.35 -1.33 13.79
N ARG A 721 -2.22 -2.46 13.11
CA ARG A 721 -1.13 -3.41 13.31
C ARG A 721 -0.61 -3.93 11.98
N LEU A 722 0.65 -4.35 11.97
CA LEU A 722 1.34 -4.86 10.79
C LEU A 722 2.10 -6.14 11.13
N GLN A 723 2.19 -7.06 10.19
CA GLN A 723 2.99 -8.26 10.30
C GLN A 723 4.31 -8.09 9.56
N TRP A 724 5.44 -8.36 10.24
CA TRP A 724 6.77 -8.35 9.66
C TRP A 724 7.55 -9.55 10.21
N ARG A 725 8.07 -10.39 9.30
CA ARG A 725 8.81 -11.63 9.60
C ARG A 725 8.10 -12.53 10.62
N ASN A 726 6.81 -12.73 10.40
CA ASN A 726 5.89 -13.51 11.25
C ASN A 726 5.61 -12.93 12.65
N GLU A 727 6.05 -11.70 12.94
CA GLU A 727 5.72 -10.98 14.18
C GLU A 727 4.74 -9.84 13.93
N TRP A 728 3.85 -9.59 14.89
CA TRP A 728 2.90 -8.51 14.84
C TRP A 728 3.41 -7.27 15.59
N TYR A 729 3.31 -6.12 14.93
CA TYR A 729 3.66 -4.81 15.44
C TYR A 729 2.39 -3.97 15.56
N ASP A 730 2.03 -3.61 16.79
CA ASP A 730 0.89 -2.74 17.08
C ASP A 730 1.32 -1.28 17.13
N PHE A 731 0.59 -0.42 16.41
CA PHE A 731 0.80 1.02 16.38
C PHE A 731 -0.41 1.73 16.98
N ASP A 732 -0.16 2.64 17.91
CA ASP A 732 -1.17 3.48 18.55
C ASP A 732 -0.65 4.92 18.60
N LEU A 733 -0.98 5.67 17.56
CA LEU A 733 -0.43 6.98 17.26
C LEU A 733 -1.45 8.05 17.63
N GLY A 734 -1.05 9.11 18.34
CA GLY A 734 -1.91 10.24 18.68
C GLY A 734 -1.25 11.57 18.30
N GLN A 735 -2.03 12.65 18.32
CA GLN A 735 -1.44 14.00 18.28
C GLN A 735 -0.80 14.29 19.64
N GLU A 736 0.50 14.59 19.66
CA GLU A 736 1.09 15.27 20.82
C GLU A 736 0.33 16.59 21.00
N THR A 737 -0.33 16.76 22.15
CA THR A 737 -1.23 17.88 22.39
C THR A 737 -0.40 19.16 22.52
N GLU A 738 -0.56 20.11 21.60
CA GLU A 738 -0.12 21.49 21.83
C GLU A 738 -0.78 22.01 23.12
N ILE A 739 0.02 22.31 24.15
CA ILE A 739 -0.48 22.98 25.34
C ILE A 739 -0.71 24.46 24.98
N GLU A 740 -1.92 24.79 24.57
CA GLU A 740 -2.41 26.17 24.60
C GLU A 740 -2.48 26.65 26.06
N ILE A 741 -1.59 27.56 26.45
CA ILE A 741 -1.70 28.27 27.73
C ILE A 741 -2.80 29.34 27.61
N ALA A 742 -4.07 28.91 27.68
CA ALA A 742 -5.20 29.80 27.91
C ALA A 742 -5.53 29.80 29.41
N GLY A 743 -5.12 30.88 30.08
CA GLY A 743 -5.22 31.01 31.53
C GLY A 743 -6.65 30.90 32.07
N LYS A 744 -6.84 30.00 33.04
CA LYS A 744 -7.52 30.27 34.32
C LYS A 744 -7.34 29.09 35.27
N GLN A 745 -6.95 29.44 36.50
CA GLN A 745 -6.64 28.56 37.62
C GLN A 745 -7.73 27.50 37.85
N ALA A 746 -7.31 26.24 37.82
CA ALA A 746 -7.94 25.17 38.58
C ALA A 746 -6.82 24.24 39.08
N ASP A 747 -6.75 24.07 40.39
CA ASP A 747 -5.82 23.19 41.09
C ASP A 747 -5.96 21.75 40.55
N VAL A 748 -4.96 21.30 39.79
CA VAL A 748 -4.76 19.89 39.48
C VAL A 748 -3.33 19.56 39.85
N ASN A 749 -3.17 18.62 40.78
CA ASN A 749 -1.89 18.03 41.16
C ASN A 749 -1.22 17.40 39.91
N LEU A 750 -0.37 18.17 39.24
CA LEU A 750 0.59 17.67 38.27
C LEU A 750 1.76 17.05 39.04
N GLN A 751 1.76 15.73 39.16
CA GLN A 751 3.03 15.02 39.35
C GLN A 751 3.77 15.07 38.01
N THR A 752 4.77 15.94 37.93
CA THR A 752 5.71 16.04 36.81
C THR A 752 6.44 14.71 36.64
N SER A 753 6.15 13.96 35.57
CA SER A 753 6.96 12.80 35.18
C SER A 753 8.28 13.30 34.60
N HIS A 754 9.35 13.22 35.38
CA HIS A 754 10.70 13.46 34.87
C HIS A 754 11.08 12.38 33.84
N PRO A 755 11.82 12.70 32.75
CA PRO A 755 12.29 11.71 31.80
C PRO A 755 13.19 10.67 32.50
N GLU A 756 12.83 9.38 32.40
CA GLU A 756 13.57 8.27 33.01
C GLU A 756 14.81 7.93 32.16
N ILE A 757 15.92 8.64 32.39
CA ILE A 757 17.19 8.36 31.70
C ILE A 757 17.85 7.09 32.26
N LYS A 758 18.22 6.16 31.36
CA LYS A 758 18.85 4.87 31.69
C LYS A 758 20.24 4.69 31.08
N ALA A 759 20.62 5.52 30.11
CA ALA A 759 21.93 5.44 29.47
C ALA A 759 22.51 6.81 29.10
N VAL A 760 23.84 6.90 29.11
CA VAL A 760 24.60 8.03 28.55
C VAL A 760 25.59 7.52 27.51
N ILE A 761 25.58 8.14 26.34
CA ILE A 761 26.44 7.84 25.20
C ILE A 761 27.39 9.01 25.00
N PHE A 762 28.69 8.77 25.13
CA PHE A 762 29.71 9.80 24.96
C PHE A 762 30.31 9.73 23.56
N ASP A 763 30.44 10.87 22.89
CA ASP A 763 31.44 10.99 21.83
C ASP A 763 32.85 10.90 22.42
N LEU A 764 33.85 10.68 21.57
CA LEU A 764 35.25 10.57 21.97
C LEU A 764 35.98 11.92 21.88
N ASP A 765 35.93 12.53 20.70
CA ASP A 765 36.80 13.65 20.31
C ASP A 765 36.21 14.94 20.89
N GLY A 766 36.98 15.68 21.69
CA GLY A 766 36.49 16.92 22.34
C GLY A 766 35.52 16.70 23.50
N VAL A 767 35.12 15.46 23.78
CA VAL A 767 34.28 15.07 24.93
C VAL A 767 35.05 14.30 25.99
N LEU A 768 35.74 13.21 25.63
CA LEU A 768 36.52 12.40 26.58
C LEU A 768 37.99 12.79 26.59
N THR A 769 38.52 13.18 25.43
CA THR A 769 39.91 13.60 25.22
C THR A 769 39.95 14.65 24.12
N ASP A 770 40.93 15.55 24.15
CA ASP A 770 41.16 16.47 23.03
C ASP A 770 41.99 15.81 21.90
N SER A 771 41.48 14.72 21.34
CA SER A 771 42.06 14.08 20.15
C SER A 771 41.72 14.81 18.86
N SER A 772 40.87 15.85 18.93
CA SER A 772 40.53 16.73 17.80
C SER A 772 41.76 17.43 17.23
N GLU A 773 42.67 17.87 18.11
CA GLU A 773 43.97 18.45 17.73
C GLU A 773 44.87 17.44 17.00
N LEU A 774 44.83 16.16 17.37
CA LEU A 774 45.62 15.13 16.69
C LEU A 774 45.09 14.86 15.27
N HIS A 775 43.78 14.95 15.08
CA HIS A 775 43.18 14.90 13.75
C HIS A 775 43.58 16.09 12.88
N TYR A 776 43.60 17.30 13.45
CA TYR A 776 44.10 18.51 12.80
C TYR A 776 45.57 18.35 12.38
N LEU A 777 46.46 17.95 13.29
CA LEU A 777 47.89 17.75 12.99
C LEU A 777 48.12 16.71 11.89
N GLY A 778 47.31 15.64 11.86
CA GLY A 778 47.35 14.64 10.79
C GLY A 778 46.97 15.22 9.42
N TRP A 779 45.90 16.02 9.37
CA TRP A 779 45.48 16.70 8.14
C TRP A 779 46.43 17.80 7.71
N LYS A 780 46.95 18.58 8.67
CA LYS A 780 47.95 19.61 8.43
C LYS A 780 49.21 19.05 7.80
N ARG A 781 49.68 17.91 8.28
CA ARG A 781 50.87 17.27 7.71
C ARG A 781 50.65 16.83 6.26
N VAL A 782 49.48 16.26 5.94
CA VAL A 782 49.13 15.92 4.55
C VAL A 782 49.01 17.20 3.71
N ALA A 783 48.33 18.23 4.21
CA ALA A 783 48.18 19.50 3.49
C ALA A 783 49.53 20.19 3.23
N ASP A 784 50.44 20.21 4.21
CA ASP A 784 51.80 20.76 4.06
C ASP A 784 52.61 19.96 3.02
N GLU A 785 52.46 18.64 2.96
CA GLU A 785 53.08 17.76 1.94
C GLU A 785 52.53 18.02 0.53
N GLU A 786 51.23 18.31 0.41
CA GLU A 786 50.57 18.63 -0.85
C GLU A 786 50.66 20.13 -1.23
N GLY A 787 51.34 20.95 -0.42
CA GLY A 787 51.46 22.39 -0.63
C GLY A 787 50.12 23.12 -0.60
N ILE A 788 49.22 22.69 0.29
CA ILE A 788 47.89 23.26 0.53
C ILE A 788 47.91 24.03 1.86
N PRO A 789 47.56 25.32 1.87
CA PRO A 789 47.38 26.05 3.13
C PRO A 789 46.21 25.45 3.94
N PHE A 790 46.52 24.92 5.12
CA PHE A 790 45.52 24.42 6.07
C PHE A 790 45.84 24.89 7.49
N ASP A 791 45.03 25.81 7.99
CA ASP A 791 45.14 26.40 9.32
C ASP A 791 43.99 25.95 10.23
N GLN A 792 43.99 26.45 11.47
CA GLN A 792 43.05 25.99 12.49
C GLN A 792 41.61 26.47 12.23
N GLU A 793 41.45 27.64 11.60
CA GLU A 793 40.14 28.19 11.20
C GLU A 793 39.51 27.31 10.10
N ALA A 794 40.30 26.86 9.12
CA ALA A 794 39.85 25.91 8.11
C ALA A 794 39.48 24.53 8.70
N ASN A 795 40.21 24.06 9.72
CA ASN A 795 39.90 22.80 10.40
C ASN A 795 38.60 22.86 11.19
N ASP A 796 38.31 23.99 11.84
CA ASP A 796 37.09 24.16 12.63
C ASP A 796 35.82 24.16 11.77
N ALA A 797 35.90 24.67 10.53
CA ALA A 797 34.78 24.65 9.58
C ALA A 797 34.37 23.24 9.12
N ILE A 798 35.31 22.28 9.17
CA ILE A 798 35.13 20.90 8.67
C ILE A 798 35.15 19.85 9.78
N ARG A 799 35.10 20.30 11.04
CA ARG A 799 35.12 19.46 12.24
C ARG A 799 33.90 18.52 12.27
N GLY A 800 34.15 17.23 12.46
CA GLY A 800 33.12 16.21 12.55
C GLY A 800 32.66 15.62 11.20
N LEU A 801 33.19 16.10 10.07
CA LEU A 801 32.91 15.50 8.75
C LEU A 801 33.63 14.15 8.56
N PRO A 802 33.08 13.24 7.73
CA PRO A 802 33.76 12.03 7.31
C PRO A 802 35.11 12.32 6.65
N ARG A 803 36.08 11.42 6.87
CA ARG A 803 37.49 11.58 6.43
C ARG A 803 37.63 11.95 4.95
N ARG A 804 36.83 11.34 4.08
CA ARG A 804 36.86 11.59 2.63
C ARG A 804 36.36 13.01 2.32
N GLU A 805 35.26 13.44 2.94
CA GLU A 805 34.73 14.79 2.78
C GLU A 805 35.70 15.84 3.31
N THR A 806 36.33 15.60 4.47
CA THR A 806 37.38 16.49 4.99
C THR A 806 38.51 16.67 3.98
N LEU A 807 38.98 15.59 3.36
CA LEU A 807 40.03 15.64 2.35
C LEU A 807 39.57 16.40 1.10
N LEU A 808 38.36 16.17 0.62
CA LEU A 808 37.81 16.89 -0.54
C LEU A 808 37.71 18.40 -0.27
N GLN A 809 37.32 18.80 0.95
CA GLN A 809 37.30 20.22 1.30
C GLN A 809 38.70 20.82 1.44
N ILE A 810 39.69 20.06 1.94
CA ILE A 810 41.10 20.47 1.95
C ILE A 810 41.63 20.64 0.52
N LEU A 811 41.25 19.76 -0.41
CA LEU A 811 41.66 19.85 -1.81
C LEU A 811 41.02 21.03 -2.56
N GLY A 812 39.80 21.44 -2.17
CA GLY A 812 39.05 22.50 -2.83
C GLY A 812 38.84 22.19 -4.31
N ASP A 813 39.22 23.12 -5.18
CA ASP A 813 39.10 22.96 -6.65
C ASP A 813 40.23 22.13 -7.29
N ARG A 814 41.19 21.61 -6.50
CA ARG A 814 42.29 20.79 -7.06
C ARG A 814 41.77 19.42 -7.46
N SER A 815 42.02 19.02 -8.71
CA SER A 815 41.71 17.68 -9.18
C SER A 815 42.71 16.64 -8.63
N ALA A 816 42.18 15.55 -8.09
CA ALA A 816 42.94 14.38 -7.66
C ALA A 816 42.22 13.12 -8.15
N THR A 817 42.98 12.10 -8.56
CA THR A 817 42.40 10.78 -8.89
C THR A 817 41.95 10.06 -7.62
N GLU A 818 41.04 9.08 -7.73
CA GLU A 818 40.63 8.28 -6.56
C GLU A 818 41.81 7.56 -5.88
N GLU A 819 42.83 7.15 -6.66
CA GLU A 819 44.04 6.54 -6.12
C GLU A 819 44.84 7.53 -5.26
N GLN A 820 44.93 8.80 -5.68
CA GLN A 820 45.59 9.86 -4.91
C GLN A 820 44.80 10.24 -3.65
N ILE A 821 43.46 10.29 -3.76
CA ILE A 821 42.57 10.53 -2.61
C ILE A 821 42.74 9.41 -1.57
N GLN A 822 42.81 8.16 -2.01
CA GLN A 822 43.03 7.02 -1.14
C GLN A 822 44.41 7.06 -0.45
N ASP A 823 45.49 7.35 -1.19
CA ASP A 823 46.84 7.51 -0.62
C ASP A 823 46.91 8.59 0.47
N MET A 824 46.33 9.77 0.21
CA MET A 824 46.29 10.87 1.19
C MET A 824 45.52 10.49 2.45
N MET A 825 44.41 9.77 2.32
CA MET A 825 43.64 9.27 3.46
C MET A 825 44.41 8.22 4.29
N GLU A 826 45.19 7.37 3.63
CA GLU A 826 46.04 6.36 4.26
C GLU A 826 47.22 7.00 5.00
N ARG A 827 47.92 7.97 4.38
CA ARG A 827 48.98 8.76 5.03
C ARG A 827 48.44 9.49 6.25
N LYS A 828 47.30 10.17 6.14
CA LYS A 828 46.67 10.85 7.29
C LYS A 828 46.37 9.86 8.42
N ASN A 829 45.88 8.67 8.10
CA ASN A 829 45.63 7.64 9.09
C ASN A 829 46.91 7.16 9.76
N GLY A 830 47.99 6.97 9.00
CA GLY A 830 49.32 6.65 9.53
C GLY A 830 49.83 7.70 10.52
N TYR A 831 49.78 8.98 10.16
CA TYR A 831 50.17 10.08 11.04
C TYR A 831 49.31 10.15 12.30
N PHE A 832 48.01 9.94 12.18
CA PHE A 832 47.13 9.89 13.34
C PHE A 832 47.48 8.70 14.26
N LEU A 833 47.75 7.51 13.71
CA LEU A 833 48.14 6.33 14.48
C LEU A 833 49.46 6.53 15.24
N GLU A 834 50.41 7.28 14.68
CA GLU A 834 51.65 7.70 15.34
C GLU A 834 51.37 8.67 16.50
N LEU A 835 50.49 9.66 16.27
CA LEU A 835 50.15 10.69 17.26
C LEU A 835 49.40 10.11 18.46
N ILE A 836 48.44 9.20 18.25
CA ILE A 836 47.70 8.56 19.35
C ILE A 836 48.58 7.63 20.21
N GLN A 837 49.82 7.31 19.80
CA GLN A 837 50.80 6.61 20.65
C GLN A 837 51.23 7.42 21.87
N LYS A 838 51.08 8.74 21.81
CA LYS A 838 51.49 9.65 22.88
C LYS A 838 50.37 9.90 23.90
N ILE A 839 49.14 9.45 23.63
CA ILE A 839 48.02 9.56 24.56
C ILE A 839 48.31 8.71 25.81
N THR A 840 48.15 9.34 26.96
CA THR A 840 48.28 8.78 28.29
C THR A 840 46.99 8.98 29.08
N THR A 841 46.93 8.49 30.31
CA THR A 841 45.79 8.72 31.21
C THR A 841 45.61 10.19 31.60
N ASP A 842 46.64 11.03 31.43
CA ASP A 842 46.61 12.45 31.80
C ASP A 842 45.92 13.31 30.72
N ASP A 843 45.65 12.74 29.55
CA ASP A 843 44.97 13.40 28.42
C ASP A 843 43.43 13.31 28.52
N LEU A 844 42.90 12.72 29.60
CA LEU A 844 41.47 12.68 29.86
C LEU A 844 40.97 14.09 30.25
N LEU A 845 39.90 14.55 29.60
CA LEU A 845 39.35 15.88 29.87
C LEU A 845 38.84 16.02 31.32
N PRO A 846 38.98 17.21 31.96
CA PRO A 846 38.53 17.44 33.32
C PRO A 846 37.04 17.09 33.51
N GLY A 847 36.71 16.40 34.61
CA GLY A 847 35.34 16.01 34.96
C GLY A 847 34.89 14.64 34.44
N VAL A 848 35.45 14.15 33.32
CA VAL A 848 35.05 12.88 32.69
C VAL A 848 35.16 11.69 33.65
N LYS A 849 36.30 11.55 34.35
CA LYS A 849 36.53 10.43 35.27
C LYS A 849 35.49 10.37 36.40
N ASN A 850 35.16 11.53 36.97
CA ASN A 850 34.20 11.62 38.06
C ASN A 850 32.79 11.30 37.56
N LEU A 851 32.39 11.84 36.41
CA LEU A 851 31.07 11.61 35.83
C LEU A 851 30.86 10.13 35.45
N LEU A 852 31.84 9.47 34.81
CA LEU A 852 31.77 8.04 34.50
C LEU A 852 31.58 7.18 35.77
N GLN A 853 32.26 7.54 36.86
CA GLN A 853 32.12 6.85 38.15
C GLN A 853 30.75 7.08 38.80
N GLU A 854 30.22 8.30 38.71
CA GLU A 854 28.87 8.64 39.19
C GLU A 854 27.79 7.88 38.43
N LEU A 855 27.86 7.85 37.09
CA LEU A 855 26.91 7.13 36.23
C LEU A 855 26.86 5.64 36.59
N ARG A 856 28.03 5.01 36.75
CA ARG A 856 28.11 3.61 37.20
C ARG A 856 27.51 3.38 38.56
N THR A 857 27.78 4.28 39.51
CA THR A 857 27.23 4.18 40.88
C THR A 857 25.71 4.33 40.87
N ALA A 858 25.17 5.13 39.95
CA ALA A 858 23.74 5.32 39.73
C ALA A 858 23.07 4.21 38.90
N GLY A 859 23.83 3.21 38.42
CA GLY A 859 23.30 2.13 37.56
C GLY A 859 22.94 2.57 36.14
N ILE A 860 23.43 3.73 35.71
CA ILE A 860 23.24 4.24 34.35
C ILE A 860 24.25 3.57 33.43
N LYS A 861 23.76 3.01 32.32
CA LYS A 861 24.61 2.36 31.33
C LYS A 861 25.41 3.39 30.54
N VAL A 862 26.64 3.06 30.17
CA VAL A 862 27.54 3.98 29.47
C VAL A 862 28.01 3.38 28.16
N ALA A 863 27.87 4.12 27.06
CA ALA A 863 28.40 3.74 25.76
C ALA A 863 29.31 4.80 25.15
N LEU A 864 30.18 4.37 24.25
CA LEU A 864 30.94 5.24 23.35
C LEU A 864 30.24 5.30 21.99
N GLY A 865 30.15 6.48 21.38
CA GLY A 865 29.67 6.68 20.01
C GLY A 865 30.60 7.58 19.22
N SER A 866 31.63 7.02 18.56
CA SER A 866 32.61 7.77 17.76
C SER A 866 32.63 7.34 16.28
N SER A 867 32.73 8.29 15.36
CA SER A 867 32.92 7.98 13.92
C SER A 867 34.33 7.44 13.61
N SER A 868 35.24 7.42 14.58
CA SER A 868 36.63 6.99 14.40
C SER A 868 36.79 5.48 14.47
N LYS A 869 37.45 4.89 13.46
CA LYS A 869 37.90 3.48 13.48
C LYS A 869 38.96 3.19 14.54
N ASN A 870 39.56 4.21 15.15
CA ASN A 870 40.62 4.07 16.16
C ASN A 870 40.12 4.29 17.59
N ALA A 871 38.80 4.45 17.79
CA ALA A 871 38.21 4.84 19.07
C ALA A 871 38.57 3.90 20.23
N GLN A 872 38.56 2.58 19.99
CA GLN A 872 38.94 1.58 20.99
C GLN A 872 40.39 1.74 21.49
N THR A 873 41.33 2.01 20.59
CA THR A 873 42.74 2.22 20.93
C THR A 873 42.92 3.44 21.84
N VAL A 874 42.17 4.51 21.57
CA VAL A 874 42.23 5.76 22.34
C VAL A 874 41.69 5.53 23.76
N ILE A 875 40.50 4.95 23.92
CA ILE A 875 39.92 4.71 25.26
C ILE A 875 40.73 3.71 26.11
N GLN A 876 41.41 2.76 25.47
CA GLN A 876 42.33 1.84 26.16
C GLN A 876 43.53 2.58 26.73
N ARG A 877 44.10 3.54 25.98
CA ARG A 877 45.23 4.36 26.44
C ARG A 877 44.86 5.37 27.52
N LEU A 878 43.68 5.96 27.41
CA LEU A 878 43.11 6.82 28.44
C LEU A 878 42.80 6.05 29.74
N GLY A 879 42.88 4.71 29.74
CA GLY A 879 42.62 3.88 30.91
C GLY A 879 41.14 3.80 31.30
N ILE A 880 40.24 4.11 30.36
CA ILE A 880 38.79 4.14 30.58
C ILE A 880 38.03 3.08 29.76
N GLY A 881 38.71 2.26 28.97
CA GLY A 881 38.04 1.27 28.11
C GLY A 881 37.13 0.28 28.87
N ASN A 882 37.49 -0.08 30.11
CA ASN A 882 36.66 -0.94 30.97
C ASN A 882 35.49 -0.19 31.63
N GLN A 883 35.32 1.10 31.35
CA GLN A 883 34.25 1.94 31.89
C GLN A 883 32.98 1.96 31.02
N PHE A 884 33.07 1.47 29.78
CA PHE A 884 31.98 1.42 28.81
C PHE A 884 31.32 0.03 28.78
N ASP A 885 29.99 0.02 28.76
CA ASP A 885 29.17 -1.19 28.61
C ASP A 885 28.95 -1.53 27.13
N ALA A 886 29.06 -0.55 26.23
CA ALA A 886 29.04 -0.75 24.78
C ALA A 886 29.94 0.26 24.06
N ILE A 887 30.43 -0.12 22.87
CA ILE A 887 31.25 0.73 22.01
C ILE A 887 30.68 0.69 20.60
N ALA A 888 30.26 1.85 20.12
CA ALA A 888 29.92 2.11 18.72
C ALA A 888 31.03 2.97 18.11
N ASP A 889 31.80 2.39 17.19
CA ASP A 889 32.94 3.03 16.53
C ASP A 889 32.76 3.07 15.00
N GLY A 890 33.77 3.57 14.27
CA GLY A 890 33.74 3.68 12.81
C GLY A 890 33.69 2.34 12.04
N TYR A 891 33.60 1.19 12.72
CA TYR A 891 33.29 -0.12 12.12
C TYR A 891 31.87 -0.60 12.40
N SER A 892 31.16 0.06 13.31
CA SER A 892 29.88 -0.42 13.84
C SER A 892 28.70 -0.13 12.92
N VAL A 893 28.82 0.88 12.04
CA VAL A 893 27.73 1.37 11.18
C VAL A 893 28.24 1.76 9.80
N LEU A 894 27.35 1.66 8.79
CA LEU A 894 27.65 2.06 7.41
C LEU A 894 27.55 3.59 7.21
N GLN A 895 26.57 4.23 7.86
CA GLN A 895 26.35 5.67 7.78
C GLN A 895 26.89 6.37 9.03
N PRO A 896 27.93 7.21 8.94
CA PRO A 896 28.45 7.95 10.08
C PRO A 896 27.58 9.16 10.42
N LYS A 897 27.89 9.85 11.54
CA LYS A 897 27.29 11.16 11.88
C LYS A 897 27.37 12.10 10.66
N PRO A 898 26.30 12.83 10.29
CA PRO A 898 25.12 13.16 11.10
C PRO A 898 23.95 12.15 11.05
N ALA A 899 24.13 10.99 10.42
CA ALA A 899 23.12 9.93 10.49
C ALA A 899 22.98 9.36 11.93
N PRO A 900 21.78 8.94 12.36
CA PRO A 900 21.53 8.51 13.73
C PRO A 900 22.12 7.12 14.07
N ASP A 901 22.51 6.37 13.04
CA ASP A 901 22.89 4.95 13.08
C ASP A 901 23.87 4.62 14.22
N LEU A 902 24.91 5.43 14.39
CA LEU A 902 25.95 5.19 15.39
C LEU A 902 25.40 5.19 16.82
N PHE A 903 24.50 6.14 17.13
CA PHE A 903 23.89 6.23 18.45
C PHE A 903 22.79 5.20 18.65
N LEU A 904 21.99 4.94 17.61
CA LEU A 904 20.99 3.87 17.64
C LEU A 904 21.65 2.50 17.91
N PHE A 905 22.78 2.22 17.26
CA PHE A 905 23.58 1.02 17.51
C PHE A 905 24.09 0.96 18.96
N ALA A 906 24.60 2.07 19.50
CA ALA A 906 25.03 2.13 20.91
C ALA A 906 23.87 1.84 21.88
N ALA A 907 22.69 2.46 21.68
CA ALA A 907 21.51 2.21 22.50
C ALA A 907 21.02 0.76 22.43
N GLN A 908 21.08 0.14 21.24
CA GLN A 908 20.78 -1.27 21.05
C GLN A 908 21.73 -2.18 21.84
N GLN A 909 23.04 -1.95 21.77
CA GLN A 909 24.03 -2.72 22.53
C GLN A 909 23.83 -2.57 24.04
N LEU A 910 23.36 -1.41 24.48
CA LEU A 910 22.97 -1.19 25.87
C LEU A 910 21.61 -1.81 26.23
N GLY A 911 20.77 -2.20 25.27
CA GLY A 911 19.40 -2.67 25.53
C GLY A 911 18.51 -1.60 26.16
N VAL A 912 18.63 -0.34 25.70
CA VAL A 912 17.90 0.83 26.21
C VAL A 912 17.21 1.55 25.04
N SER A 913 16.01 2.08 25.26
CA SER A 913 15.30 2.87 24.24
C SER A 913 16.00 4.22 23.97
N PRO A 914 16.03 4.72 22.72
CA PRO A 914 16.68 6.00 22.41
C PRO A 914 16.18 7.19 23.26
N SER A 915 14.89 7.25 23.59
CA SER A 915 14.32 8.33 24.42
C SER A 915 14.82 8.31 25.88
N GLN A 916 15.42 7.20 26.32
CA GLN A 916 16.03 7.02 27.64
C GLN A 916 17.55 7.23 27.61
N CYS A 917 18.10 7.66 26.46
CA CYS A 917 19.52 7.92 26.25
C CYS A 917 19.81 9.42 26.24
N VAL A 918 20.98 9.78 26.77
CA VAL A 918 21.57 11.12 26.63
C VAL A 918 22.87 10.99 25.86
N VAL A 919 23.03 11.74 24.78
CA VAL A 919 24.26 11.85 24.01
C VAL A 919 25.04 13.08 24.47
N VAL A 920 26.34 12.92 24.77
CA VAL A 920 27.25 14.03 25.06
C VAL A 920 28.21 14.21 23.89
N GLU A 921 28.25 15.40 23.29
CA GLU A 921 28.84 15.64 21.97
C GLU A 921 29.48 17.04 21.85
N ASP A 922 30.57 17.19 21.09
CA ASP A 922 31.24 18.49 20.87
C ASP A 922 30.98 19.10 19.47
N ALA A 923 30.46 18.30 18.53
CA ALA A 923 30.28 18.66 17.13
C ALA A 923 28.81 18.79 16.70
N LYS A 924 28.54 19.72 15.76
CA LYS A 924 27.19 19.93 15.19
C LYS A 924 26.62 18.65 14.56
N ALA A 925 27.43 17.91 13.82
CA ALA A 925 27.01 16.67 13.17
C ALA A 925 26.55 15.60 14.17
N GLY A 926 27.20 15.50 15.34
CA GLY A 926 26.77 14.57 16.37
C GLY A 926 25.51 15.03 17.11
N VAL A 927 25.33 16.33 17.33
CA VAL A 927 24.06 16.85 17.88
C VAL A 927 22.89 16.57 16.92
N GLU A 928 23.12 16.70 15.62
CA GLU A 928 22.13 16.36 14.60
C GLU A 928 21.81 14.86 14.58
N ALA A 929 22.82 14.00 14.69
CA ALA A 929 22.65 12.55 14.82
C ALA A 929 21.88 12.15 16.08
N ALA A 930 22.19 12.73 17.24
CA ALA A 930 21.48 12.47 18.50
C ALA A 930 20.00 12.83 18.41
N ARG A 931 19.70 13.98 17.80
CA ARG A 931 18.34 14.46 17.61
C ARG A 931 17.57 13.62 16.58
N ALA A 932 18.23 13.22 15.48
CA ALA A 932 17.65 12.30 14.51
C ALA A 932 17.36 10.92 15.11
N ALA A 933 18.15 10.50 16.11
CA ALA A 933 17.96 9.26 16.85
C ALA A 933 16.86 9.36 17.93
N GLY A 934 16.24 10.53 18.14
CA GLY A 934 15.24 10.74 19.19
C GLY A 934 15.83 10.70 20.62
N MET A 935 17.12 11.01 20.77
CA MET A 935 17.82 11.02 22.06
C MET A 935 17.98 12.44 22.61
N TRP A 936 18.15 12.56 23.93
CA TRP A 936 18.56 13.83 24.55
C TRP A 936 20.02 14.14 24.18
N SER A 937 20.36 15.42 24.05
CA SER A 937 21.71 15.86 23.64
C SER A 937 22.27 16.94 24.56
N VAL A 938 23.52 16.74 24.98
CA VAL A 938 24.33 17.68 25.76
C VAL A 938 25.53 18.09 24.89
N GLY A 939 25.49 19.31 24.37
CA GLY A 939 26.57 19.89 23.58
C GLY A 939 27.68 20.48 24.44
N LEU A 940 28.94 20.15 24.18
CA LEU A 940 30.12 20.75 24.83
C LEU A 940 30.82 21.77 23.92
N GLY A 941 30.70 23.07 24.22
CA GLY A 941 31.34 24.13 23.45
C GLY A 941 30.48 25.38 23.26
N PRO A 942 30.85 26.27 22.31
CA PRO A 942 30.13 27.53 22.08
C PRO A 942 28.71 27.31 21.55
N VAL A 943 27.77 28.15 22.00
CA VAL A 943 26.34 28.05 21.66
C VAL A 943 26.10 28.23 20.17
N GLU A 944 26.91 29.04 19.50
CA GLU A 944 26.85 29.26 18.06
C GLU A 944 27.06 27.96 17.27
N ARG A 945 27.85 27.02 17.82
CA ARG A 945 28.12 25.71 17.21
C ARG A 945 27.06 24.66 17.59
N LEU A 946 26.60 24.68 18.84
CA LEU A 946 25.83 23.57 19.43
C LEU A 946 24.42 23.95 19.88
N GLY A 947 23.91 25.12 19.49
CA GLY A 947 22.60 25.64 19.91
C GLY A 947 21.38 24.80 19.53
N ARG A 948 21.57 23.68 18.81
CA ARG A 948 20.53 22.68 18.55
C ARG A 948 20.48 21.55 19.60
N ALA A 949 21.44 21.48 20.51
CA ALA A 949 21.44 20.51 21.60
C ALA A 949 20.40 20.90 22.66
N ASN A 950 19.89 19.91 23.40
CA ASN A 950 18.92 20.19 24.48
C ASN A 950 19.56 20.99 25.62
N VAL A 951 20.84 20.72 25.90
CA VAL A 951 21.65 21.43 26.89
C VAL A 951 22.98 21.78 26.24
N VAL A 952 23.50 22.99 26.46
CA VAL A 952 24.85 23.38 26.03
C VAL A 952 25.67 23.76 27.26
N LEU A 953 26.84 23.12 27.42
CA LEU A 953 27.79 23.35 28.51
C LEU A 953 29.15 23.73 27.92
N SER A 954 29.95 24.48 28.67
CA SER A 954 31.32 24.82 28.25
C SER A 954 32.30 23.64 28.40
N SER A 955 32.08 22.77 29.38
CA SER A 955 32.86 21.55 29.63
C SER A 955 32.13 20.63 30.61
N LEU A 956 32.68 19.44 30.86
CA LEU A 956 32.23 18.53 31.94
C LEU A 956 32.89 18.84 33.30
N GLU A 957 33.73 19.88 33.40
CA GLU A 957 34.37 20.24 34.67
C GLU A 957 33.31 20.70 35.68
N ARG A 958 33.30 20.07 36.87
CA ARG A 958 32.31 20.31 37.94
C ARG A 958 30.84 19.97 37.57
N VAL A 959 30.60 19.19 36.52
CA VAL A 959 29.26 18.70 36.17
C VAL A 959 29.04 17.33 36.80
N SER A 960 28.09 17.21 37.72
CA SER A 960 27.67 15.93 38.28
C SER A 960 26.55 15.27 37.48
N TRP A 961 26.32 13.97 37.67
CA TRP A 961 25.15 13.28 37.10
C TRP A 961 23.83 13.95 37.51
N GLN A 962 23.74 14.40 38.77
CA GLN A 962 22.55 15.12 39.25
C GLN A 962 22.32 16.44 38.50
N ASP A 963 23.39 17.13 38.13
CA ASP A 963 23.29 18.37 37.36
C ASP A 963 22.81 18.10 35.93
N LEU A 964 23.32 17.06 35.28
CA LEU A 964 22.81 16.64 33.96
C LEU A 964 21.32 16.30 34.00
N GLN A 965 20.88 15.53 35.00
CA GLN A 965 19.45 15.22 35.17
C GLN A 965 18.61 16.49 35.35
N ARG A 966 19.10 17.46 36.13
CA ARG A 966 18.42 18.75 36.31
C ARG A 966 18.40 19.57 35.02
N TYR A 967 19.49 19.63 34.27
CA TYR A 967 19.56 20.39 33.01
C TYR A 967 18.61 19.80 31.97
N ILE A 968 18.59 18.48 31.85
CA ILE A 968 17.66 17.77 30.96
C ILE A 968 16.21 18.03 31.37
N ALA A 969 15.88 17.85 32.65
CA ALA A 969 14.52 18.08 33.16
C ALA A 969 14.04 19.54 33.02
N ASN A 970 14.95 20.51 32.94
CA ASN A 970 14.61 21.93 32.78
C ASN A 970 14.69 22.40 31.31
N SER A 971 15.23 21.60 30.39
CA SER A 971 15.43 21.98 28.99
C SER A 971 14.12 22.10 28.18
N GLU A 972 12.99 21.64 28.70
CA GLU A 972 11.64 21.91 28.15
C GLU A 972 11.23 23.40 28.25
N LYS A 973 12.02 24.24 28.93
CA LYS A 973 11.84 25.70 29.04
C LYS A 973 13.03 26.47 28.44
N GLN A 974 13.09 26.57 27.10
CA GLN A 974 14.12 27.27 26.33
C GLN A 974 15.56 26.75 26.51
N ALA A 975 16.42 26.90 25.50
CA ALA A 975 17.85 26.63 25.60
C ALA A 975 18.47 27.51 26.71
N VAL A 976 18.68 26.94 27.90
CA VAL A 976 19.26 27.67 29.05
C VAL A 976 20.78 27.63 28.96
N LEU A 977 21.38 28.82 28.81
CA LEU A 977 22.79 29.06 29.13
C LEU A 977 23.01 28.86 30.63
N VAL A 978 23.81 27.85 31.01
CA VAL A 978 24.32 27.74 32.38
C VAL A 978 25.78 28.19 32.37
N GLU A 979 26.02 29.46 32.69
CA GLU A 979 27.37 29.93 33.03
C GLU A 979 27.76 29.31 34.37
N ALA A 980 28.82 28.49 34.37
CA ALA A 980 29.44 28.00 35.60
C ALA A 980 30.07 29.19 36.35
N GLY A 981 29.34 29.74 37.32
CA GLY A 981 29.83 30.79 38.21
C GLY A 981 30.84 30.27 39.24
N VAL A 982 32.05 30.84 39.20
CA VAL A 982 33.12 30.94 40.22
C VAL A 982 33.17 29.87 41.32
#